data_AF-A0A0L0FZ03-F1
#
_entry.id   AF-A0A0L0FZ03-F1
#
_cell.length_a   1.000
_cell.length_b   1.000
_cell.length_c   1.000
_cell.angle_alpha   90.00
_cell.angle_beta   90.00
_cell.angle_gamma   90.00
#
_symmetry.space_group_name_H-M   'P 1'
#
loop_
_entity.id
_entity.type
_entity.pdbx_description
1 polymer ?
#
loop_
_entity_poly.entity_id
_entity_poly.type
_entity_poly.pdbx_seq_one_letter_code
_entity_poly.pdbx_strand_id
1 'polypeptide(L)'
;MFSGDRVRRRMPSEDALNLEESSSFIVEDDDDKYAPKPHGTGLPPLDHGRIRASSEMPQNLYGEHTYPQQHHMYTNTGMGNSMDMGTLGNMSSRESMSHNSSMYNSNPGPYAPAPGTPFDMAYSHLTDAKDAIPDYRAKTHKLALVFMSLMALLTRLFRLGAPPNVVWDEVHFGKFASYYLRRSFFFDVHPPLGKMLYALVGYMAGYDGSYDFAKISTPYKGIEPPVPYFALRLAPALCGTLQVPITYLTVIELGGSNVAAVVASALLLFDNGHITQSRFILLDGWLITFILMAFYFYCCFRTQNRLYPFSVKWWVYLCLSGTFLALAASVKLVGVFVIAVVGVHTALELWRVWKDTRNAIWPTFAAHLGSRVACLIVLPVCIVLCVFQAHFAVLIHSGPGDSHMSRQFQSQLIGSPHAQQVEPMPQDIAFGSIITFTPQQFKPDCWIHSHEHRWPKVYFEGTKKRRVGSAQQQVTCYPHQDHNNQWMVLEPDRYTKYHHNVMNLTMDIDGGEEPHAVTKFVRHGDNIKLYHVSTQTFLHTHDVASYGFPSKQEVSTWNGSETVAPMTDFTIQFTEAGGEAGKRWHPFRTRFRLVHVATQTTLEMSGERLPDFAFGQYEIISSKHTTTKDVFYVDTHKNGTGKRTPFAITTTYIIGLG
;
A
#
# COMPACT_ATOMS: atom_id res chain seq x y z
N MET A 1 -59.09 -3.49 30.41
CA MET A 1 -59.49 -4.88 30.07
C MET A 1 -59.50 -5.03 28.55
N PHE A 2 -59.53 -6.28 28.07
CA PHE A 2 -59.74 -6.72 26.68
C PHE A 2 -61.02 -6.11 26.03
N SER A 3 -61.31 -6.20 24.71
CA SER A 3 -60.74 -7.02 23.62
C SER A 3 -61.03 -6.42 22.22
N GLY A 4 -60.39 -6.94 21.16
CA GLY A 4 -60.95 -7.02 19.80
C GLY A 4 -59.96 -6.74 18.65
N ASP A 5 -59.90 -7.52 17.58
CA ASP A 5 -60.28 -8.95 17.41
C ASP A 5 -59.50 -9.59 16.23
N ARG A 6 -59.61 -10.91 16.00
CA ARG A 6 -58.83 -11.66 14.98
C ARG A 6 -59.64 -12.05 13.73
N VAL A 7 -59.04 -11.89 12.54
CA VAL A 7 -59.37 -12.70 11.35
C VAL A 7 -58.08 -13.12 10.59
N ARG A 8 -58.05 -14.36 10.06
CA ARG A 8 -57.03 -14.88 9.12
C ARG A 8 -57.69 -15.33 7.81
N ARG A 9 -57.00 -15.13 6.67
CA ARG A 9 -57.11 -15.81 5.33
C ARG A 9 -56.20 -15.04 4.35
N ARG A 10 -55.67 -15.58 3.24
CA ARG A 10 -55.26 -16.94 2.81
C ARG A 10 -54.33 -16.74 1.57
N MET A 11 -53.45 -17.70 1.25
CA MET A 11 -52.63 -17.67 0.02
C MET A 11 -53.40 -18.10 -1.24
N PRO A 12 -52.98 -17.65 -2.43
CA PRO A 12 -52.92 -18.44 -3.67
C PRO A 12 -51.47 -18.85 -4.03
N SER A 13 -51.29 -19.65 -5.08
CA SER A 13 -50.06 -20.39 -5.44
C SER A 13 -49.38 -19.92 -6.75
N GLU A 14 -48.16 -20.42 -6.97
CA GLU A 14 -47.46 -20.81 -8.23
C GLU A 14 -47.99 -20.22 -9.57
N ASP A 15 -47.14 -19.72 -10.48
CA ASP A 15 -46.21 -20.59 -11.23
C ASP A 15 -44.93 -19.90 -11.81
N ALA A 16 -44.11 -20.71 -12.51
CA ALA A 16 -42.72 -20.50 -12.91
C ALA A 16 -42.31 -19.28 -13.78
N LEU A 17 -41.04 -18.88 -13.65
CA LEU A 17 -40.19 -18.40 -14.75
C LEU A 17 -38.69 -18.58 -14.42
N ASN A 18 -37.93 -19.24 -15.30
CA ASN A 18 -36.46 -19.33 -15.23
C ASN A 18 -35.83 -18.15 -15.99
N LEU A 19 -34.86 -17.48 -15.37
CA LEU A 19 -33.78 -16.77 -16.07
C LEU A 19 -32.47 -16.97 -15.30
N GLU A 20 -31.41 -17.32 -16.02
CA GLU A 20 -30.04 -17.16 -15.53
C GLU A 20 -29.67 -15.68 -15.65
N GLU A 21 -29.05 -15.09 -14.63
CA GLU A 21 -28.42 -13.78 -14.78
C GLU A 21 -27.14 -13.68 -13.95
N SER A 22 -26.14 -12.99 -14.50
CA SER A 22 -24.76 -13.04 -14.05
C SER A 22 -24.50 -12.17 -12.81
N SER A 23 -23.70 -12.69 -11.88
CA SER A 23 -23.29 -11.95 -10.69
C SER A 23 -22.24 -10.87 -11.01
N SER A 24 -22.70 -9.69 -11.40
CA SER A 24 -21.86 -8.49 -11.47
C SER A 24 -21.67 -7.88 -10.07
N PHE A 25 -20.42 -7.59 -9.70
CA PHE A 25 -20.13 -6.76 -8.54
C PHE A 25 -20.46 -5.31 -8.89
N ILE A 26 -21.43 -4.71 -8.20
CA ILE A 26 -21.62 -3.26 -8.21
C ILE A 26 -20.67 -2.67 -7.17
N VAL A 27 -19.70 -1.90 -7.65
CA VAL A 27 -19.02 -0.88 -6.85
C VAL A 27 -19.89 0.37 -6.94
N GLU A 28 -20.31 0.92 -5.80
CA GLU A 28 -20.94 2.24 -5.74
C GLU A 28 -19.83 3.30 -5.79
N ASP A 29 -19.57 3.85 -6.98
CA ASP A 29 -18.79 5.08 -7.13
C ASP A 29 -19.71 6.31 -6.90
N ASP A 30 -19.33 7.17 -5.94
CA ASP A 30 -20.00 8.44 -5.64
C ASP A 30 -19.75 9.49 -6.76
N ASP A 31 -20.47 9.39 -7.88
CA ASP A 31 -20.41 10.38 -8.97
C ASP A 31 -21.66 11.30 -9.00
N ASP A 32 -21.74 12.18 -8.00
CA ASP A 32 -22.85 13.13 -7.80
C ASP A 32 -22.87 14.25 -8.87
N LYS A 33 -23.51 13.97 -10.03
CA LYS A 33 -23.79 14.99 -11.07
C LYS A 33 -24.93 14.69 -12.04
N TYR A 34 -25.75 15.72 -12.25
CA TYR A 34 -26.70 15.93 -13.36
C TYR A 34 -27.88 14.95 -13.55
N ALA A 35 -29.00 15.24 -12.87
CA ALA A 35 -30.34 14.95 -13.38
C ALA A 35 -30.94 16.16 -14.14
N PRO A 36 -31.60 15.99 -15.29
CA PRO A 36 -32.06 17.10 -16.14
C PRO A 36 -33.47 17.62 -15.78
N LYS A 37 -33.71 18.93 -16.01
CA LYS A 37 -35.06 19.55 -16.06
C LYS A 37 -35.16 20.58 -17.22
N PRO A 38 -36.37 20.90 -17.72
CA PRO A 38 -36.58 21.11 -19.16
C PRO A 38 -36.61 22.57 -19.66
N HIS A 39 -36.76 22.69 -20.98
CA HIS A 39 -36.72 23.87 -21.85
C HIS A 39 -37.36 25.19 -21.34
N GLY A 40 -36.68 26.29 -21.67
CA GLY A 40 -37.23 27.65 -21.76
C GLY A 40 -36.51 28.48 -22.83
N THR A 41 -37.26 29.25 -23.61
CA THR A 41 -36.82 30.22 -24.65
C THR A 41 -35.92 31.33 -24.09
N GLY A 42 -35.03 32.01 -24.83
CA GLY A 42 -34.64 31.96 -26.25
C GLY A 42 -34.02 33.30 -26.73
N LEU A 43 -33.44 33.36 -27.94
CA LEU A 43 -32.87 34.53 -28.65
C LEU A 43 -31.45 35.05 -28.20
N PRO A 44 -30.72 35.83 -29.05
CA PRO A 44 -29.27 35.65 -29.27
C PRO A 44 -28.36 36.82 -28.76
N PRO A 45 -27.01 36.75 -28.89
CA PRO A 45 -26.08 37.63 -28.18
C PRO A 45 -25.71 38.93 -28.91
N LEU A 46 -25.10 39.85 -28.17
CA LEU A 46 -24.39 41.03 -28.68
C LEU A 46 -22.96 41.06 -28.14
N ASP A 47 -22.00 41.34 -29.01
CA ASP A 47 -20.58 41.56 -28.71
C ASP A 47 -20.22 43.03 -28.99
N HIS A 48 -19.59 43.71 -28.03
CA HIS A 48 -18.76 44.90 -28.22
C HIS A 48 -17.86 45.13 -26.99
N GLY A 49 -16.64 45.63 -27.18
CA GLY A 49 -15.61 45.71 -26.14
C GLY A 49 -14.92 47.08 -26.00
N ARG A 50 -13.78 47.08 -25.26
CA ARG A 50 -13.05 48.25 -24.68
C ARG A 50 -13.80 48.84 -23.46
N ILE A 51 -13.14 49.21 -22.35
CA ILE A 51 -12.15 50.30 -22.21
C ILE A 51 -11.10 49.99 -21.09
N ARG A 52 -10.03 50.81 -21.01
CA ARG A 52 -8.90 50.71 -20.07
C ARG A 52 -9.17 51.32 -18.69
N ALA A 53 -8.56 50.74 -17.65
CA ALA A 53 -7.96 51.42 -16.47
C ALA A 53 -7.21 50.37 -15.62
N SER A 54 -6.09 50.56 -14.91
CA SER A 54 -4.90 51.44 -14.95
C SER A 54 -4.40 51.61 -13.50
N SER A 55 -3.25 51.03 -13.16
CA SER A 55 -2.31 51.59 -12.16
C SER A 55 -0.99 50.81 -12.16
N GLU A 56 0.13 51.54 -12.15
CA GLU A 56 1.48 51.02 -12.03
C GLU A 56 2.09 51.40 -10.67
N MET A 57 3.26 50.83 -10.34
CA MET A 57 4.02 51.15 -9.13
C MET A 57 4.69 52.53 -9.22
N PRO A 58 4.98 53.18 -8.07
CA PRO A 58 6.10 54.10 -7.92
C PRO A 58 7.26 53.48 -7.09
N GLN A 59 8.48 53.93 -7.37
CA GLN A 59 9.70 53.67 -6.57
C GLN A 59 10.19 54.95 -5.86
N ASN A 60 11.30 54.84 -5.09
CA ASN A 60 12.28 55.91 -4.77
C ASN A 60 11.87 56.99 -3.72
N LEU A 61 12.71 57.49 -2.79
CA LEU A 61 14.04 57.11 -2.21
C LEU A 61 13.91 57.14 -0.65
N TYR A 62 14.86 57.11 0.30
CA TYR A 62 16.35 57.19 0.47
C TYR A 62 16.69 56.38 1.77
N GLY A 63 17.92 56.18 2.27
CA GLY A 63 19.29 56.51 1.81
C GLY A 63 20.30 56.63 2.99
N GLU A 64 21.48 55.99 2.87
CA GLU A 64 22.71 56.16 3.70
C GLU A 64 22.64 55.74 5.21
N HIS A 65 23.70 55.37 5.94
CA HIS A 65 25.16 55.47 5.74
C HIS A 65 25.98 54.20 6.16
N THR A 66 27.22 54.20 5.67
CA THR A 66 28.39 53.28 5.69
C THR A 66 28.94 52.63 7.00
N TYR A 67 29.73 51.55 6.80
CA TYR A 67 30.63 50.84 7.74
C TYR A 67 31.87 51.65 8.20
N PRO A 68 32.70 51.10 9.13
CA PRO A 68 34.04 50.66 8.70
C PRO A 68 34.54 49.31 9.27
N GLN A 69 35.59 48.74 8.65
CA GLN A 69 36.48 47.69 9.19
C GLN A 69 37.89 48.26 9.41
N GLN A 70 38.67 47.69 10.34
CA GLN A 70 40.14 47.76 10.32
C GLN A 70 40.80 46.46 10.85
N HIS A 71 41.98 46.14 10.31
CA HIS A 71 42.91 45.10 10.77
C HIS A 71 44.10 45.73 11.50
N HIS A 72 44.82 44.97 12.33
CA HIS A 72 46.31 44.94 12.35
C HIS A 72 46.83 43.67 13.08
N MET A 73 48.15 43.44 13.05
CA MET A 73 48.85 42.20 13.46
C MET A 73 49.84 42.46 14.63
N TYR A 74 50.23 41.44 15.42
CA TYR A 74 51.57 40.80 15.37
C TYR A 74 51.91 39.79 16.50
N THR A 75 52.89 38.91 16.22
CA THR A 75 53.83 38.14 17.11
C THR A 75 53.27 37.32 18.30
N ASN A 76 53.19 35.98 18.27
CA ASN A 76 54.25 34.93 18.25
C ASN A 76 54.95 34.60 19.59
N THR A 77 54.62 33.43 20.18
CA THR A 77 55.40 32.50 21.05
C THR A 77 54.50 31.26 21.30
N GLY A 78 54.93 30.01 21.55
CA GLY A 78 56.24 29.32 21.55
C GLY A 78 56.02 27.78 21.69
N MET A 79 57.05 26.94 21.48
CA MET A 79 56.98 25.44 21.55
C MET A 79 57.04 24.92 23.03
N GLY A 80 56.72 23.67 23.41
CA GLY A 80 56.18 22.49 22.69
C GLY A 80 56.35 21.16 23.51
N ASN A 81 55.76 20.06 23.00
CA ASN A 81 56.04 18.60 23.21
C ASN A 81 56.06 17.87 24.61
N SER A 82 55.23 16.81 24.67
CA SER A 82 55.52 15.38 25.02
C SER A 82 55.77 14.84 26.45
N MET A 83 55.04 13.73 26.78
CA MET A 83 55.49 12.44 27.38
C MET A 83 55.98 12.41 28.87
N ASP A 84 55.84 11.34 29.69
CA ASP A 84 55.10 10.05 29.62
C ASP A 84 54.90 9.43 31.05
N MET A 85 54.21 8.28 31.16
CA MET A 85 54.32 7.13 32.13
C MET A 85 54.74 7.30 33.62
N GLY A 86 54.22 6.46 34.54
CA GLY A 86 55.02 6.06 35.75
C GLY A 86 54.33 5.63 37.07
N THR A 87 53.71 4.45 37.11
CA THR A 87 53.20 3.65 38.25
C THR A 87 53.90 3.61 39.64
N LEU A 88 53.07 3.25 40.66
CA LEU A 88 53.32 2.40 41.87
C LEU A 88 53.87 2.97 43.19
N GLY A 89 53.29 2.50 44.32
CA GLY A 89 53.79 2.67 45.70
C GLY A 89 52.79 2.25 46.80
N ASN A 90 53.02 1.09 47.45
CA ASN A 90 52.24 0.61 48.61
C ASN A 90 52.89 1.02 49.94
N MET A 91 52.11 1.23 51.02
CA MET A 91 52.51 0.84 52.39
C MET A 91 51.33 0.75 53.37
N SER A 92 51.56 0.19 54.56
CA SER A 92 50.52 -0.33 55.47
C SER A 92 50.84 -0.08 56.96
N SER A 93 49.80 -0.02 57.79
CA SER A 93 49.89 -0.27 59.25
C SER A 93 48.52 -0.62 59.85
N ARG A 94 48.51 -1.19 61.06
CA ARG A 94 47.35 -1.57 61.89
C ARG A 94 47.32 -0.70 63.16
N GLU A 95 46.17 -0.59 63.83
CA GLU A 95 45.94 -0.88 65.27
C GLU A 95 44.54 -0.41 65.73
N SER A 96 44.25 -0.46 67.04
CA SER A 96 43.01 -1.10 67.53
C SER A 96 42.46 -0.60 68.88
N MET A 97 41.16 -0.84 69.13
CA MET A 97 40.43 -0.72 70.43
C MET A 97 40.26 0.72 70.97
N SER A 98 39.25 1.08 71.80
CA SER A 98 37.96 0.46 72.15
C SER A 98 36.99 1.47 72.83
N HIS A 99 35.72 1.06 73.01
CA HIS A 99 34.69 1.56 73.95
C HIS A 99 33.93 2.90 73.75
N ASN A 100 32.59 2.71 73.77
CA ASN A 100 31.52 3.51 74.39
C ASN A 100 31.06 4.89 73.83
N SER A 101 29.94 4.80 73.12
CA SER A 101 28.64 5.40 73.48
C SER A 101 28.19 6.76 72.90
N SER A 102 26.92 6.74 72.48
CA SER A 102 26.00 7.86 72.18
C SER A 102 26.04 8.52 70.79
N MET A 103 24.82 8.84 70.35
CA MET A 103 24.39 9.69 69.22
C MET A 103 24.62 9.25 67.77
N TYR A 104 23.61 9.59 66.97
CA TYR A 104 23.49 9.41 65.53
C TYR A 104 24.66 10.03 64.75
N ASN A 105 25.21 9.30 63.78
CA ASN A 105 25.09 9.73 62.38
C ASN A 105 25.31 8.56 61.40
N SER A 106 24.77 8.68 60.18
CA SER A 106 24.99 7.75 59.07
C SER A 106 25.68 8.48 57.91
N ASN A 107 26.94 8.14 57.61
CA ASN A 107 27.64 8.68 56.44
C ASN A 107 27.33 7.84 55.18
N PRO A 108 26.79 8.43 54.11
CA PRO A 108 26.89 7.88 52.76
C PRO A 108 28.34 7.91 52.25
N GLY A 109 28.64 7.13 51.21
CA GLY A 109 29.94 7.14 50.54
C GLY A 109 30.24 8.45 49.77
N PRO A 110 31.48 8.64 49.29
CA PRO A 110 31.99 9.92 48.76
C PRO A 110 31.50 10.27 47.33
N TYR A 111 30.20 10.18 47.07
CA TYR A 111 29.53 10.68 45.86
C TYR A 111 28.15 11.29 46.20
N ALA A 112 28.13 12.19 47.18
CA ALA A 112 27.00 13.09 47.42
C ALA A 112 27.29 14.47 46.78
N PRO A 113 26.40 15.02 45.93
CA PRO A 113 26.51 16.43 45.53
C PRO A 113 26.28 17.33 46.75
N ALA A 114 26.99 18.45 46.82
CA ALA A 114 26.89 19.37 47.95
C ALA A 114 25.48 20.02 48.00
N PRO A 115 24.74 19.91 49.12
CA PRO A 115 23.41 20.53 49.23
C PRO A 115 23.56 22.05 49.36
N GLY A 116 22.96 22.80 48.44
CA GLY A 116 23.05 24.27 48.49
C GLY A 116 22.62 25.06 47.27
N THR A 117 22.10 24.44 46.20
CA THR A 117 21.56 25.25 45.09
C THR A 117 20.13 25.72 45.45
N PRO A 118 19.70 26.92 45.00
CA PRO A 118 18.30 27.34 45.13
C PRO A 118 17.30 26.41 44.44
N PHE A 119 17.77 25.55 43.54
CA PHE A 119 16.96 24.56 42.81
C PHE A 119 16.56 23.38 43.72
N ASP A 120 17.45 22.96 44.62
CA ASP A 120 17.22 21.83 45.54
C ASP A 120 16.14 22.15 46.58
N MET A 121 16.19 23.35 47.17
CA MET A 121 15.17 23.82 48.13
C MET A 121 13.80 24.07 47.48
N ALA A 122 13.77 24.45 46.20
CA ALA A 122 12.52 24.54 45.45
C ALA A 122 11.90 23.15 45.19
N TYR A 123 12.73 22.10 45.09
CA TYR A 123 12.27 20.74 44.88
C TYR A 123 11.69 20.08 46.14
N SER A 124 12.34 20.22 47.31
CA SER A 124 11.85 19.61 48.56
C SER A 124 10.44 20.07 48.93
N HIS A 125 10.17 21.37 48.84
CA HIS A 125 8.83 21.93 49.09
C HIS A 125 7.77 21.51 48.06
N LEU A 126 8.17 20.95 46.90
CA LEU A 126 7.26 20.40 45.88
C LEU A 126 7.07 18.88 45.98
N THR A 127 7.99 18.13 46.62
CA THR A 127 7.78 16.71 46.95
C THR A 127 6.85 16.56 48.14
N ASP A 128 7.09 17.30 49.23
CA ASP A 128 6.29 17.22 50.47
C ASP A 128 4.80 17.55 50.21
N ALA A 129 4.52 18.44 49.25
CA ALA A 129 3.17 18.82 48.84
C ALA A 129 2.42 17.74 48.03
N LYS A 130 3.09 16.68 47.55
CA LYS A 130 2.50 15.63 46.71
C LYS A 130 2.25 14.30 47.41
N ASP A 131 3.09 13.94 48.39
CA ASP A 131 2.94 12.67 49.10
C ASP A 131 1.79 12.67 50.13
N ALA A 132 1.13 13.82 50.32
CA ALA A 132 -0.03 14.02 51.18
C ALA A 132 -1.41 13.92 50.47
N ILE A 133 -1.56 13.16 49.37
CA ILE A 133 -2.90 12.82 48.84
C ILE A 133 -3.59 11.88 49.85
N PRO A 134 -4.75 12.26 50.45
CA PRO A 134 -5.38 11.42 51.47
C PRO A 134 -5.77 10.05 50.91
N ASP A 135 -5.44 8.98 51.62
CA ASP A 135 -5.70 7.57 51.24
C ASP A 135 -7.16 7.30 50.80
N TYR A 136 -8.13 8.01 51.38
CA TYR A 136 -9.53 7.99 50.94
C TYR A 136 -9.73 8.38 49.46
N ARG A 137 -8.97 9.35 48.92
CA ARG A 137 -9.01 9.72 47.48
C ARG A 137 -8.42 8.62 46.59
N ALA A 138 -7.38 7.92 47.05
CA ALA A 138 -6.79 6.80 46.34
C ALA A 138 -7.71 5.57 46.32
N LYS A 139 -8.39 5.28 47.44
CA LYS A 139 -9.39 4.20 47.56
C LYS A 139 -10.64 4.46 46.72
N THR A 140 -11.20 5.68 46.76
CA THR A 140 -12.38 6.04 45.96
C THR A 140 -12.10 6.05 44.46
N HIS A 141 -10.92 6.50 44.02
CA HIS A 141 -10.47 6.39 42.62
C HIS A 141 -10.46 4.93 42.14
N LYS A 142 -9.82 4.02 42.89
CA LYS A 142 -9.73 2.59 42.55
C LYS A 142 -11.11 1.93 42.48
N LEU A 143 -11.99 2.24 43.44
CA LEU A 143 -13.37 1.72 43.47
C LEU A 143 -14.17 2.19 42.25
N ALA A 144 -14.07 3.48 41.88
CA ALA A 144 -14.74 4.03 40.71
C ALA A 144 -14.24 3.38 39.40
N LEU A 145 -12.93 3.21 39.24
CA LEU A 145 -12.35 2.52 38.08
C LEU A 145 -12.86 1.08 37.94
N VAL A 146 -12.88 0.31 39.04
CA VAL A 146 -13.40 -1.07 39.03
C VAL A 146 -14.89 -1.09 38.71
N PHE A 147 -15.69 -0.19 39.30
CA PHE A 147 -17.12 -0.08 39.01
C PHE A 147 -17.39 0.22 37.54
N MET A 148 -16.71 1.22 36.96
CA MET A 148 -16.87 1.57 35.54
C MET A 148 -16.42 0.43 34.61
N SER A 149 -15.38 -0.33 34.99
CA SER A 149 -14.93 -1.51 34.25
C SER A 149 -15.97 -2.63 34.25
N LEU A 150 -16.60 -2.90 35.40
CA LEU A 150 -17.67 -3.90 35.52
C LEU A 150 -18.93 -3.49 34.75
N MET A 151 -19.31 -2.21 34.79
CA MET A 151 -20.45 -1.71 34.00
C MET A 151 -20.16 -1.76 32.49
N ALA A 152 -18.92 -1.50 32.06
CA ALA A 152 -18.50 -1.65 30.67
C ALA A 152 -18.61 -3.12 30.22
N LEU A 153 -18.13 -4.06 31.03
CA LEU A 153 -18.21 -5.50 30.74
C LEU A 153 -19.68 -5.96 30.60
N LEU A 154 -20.54 -5.54 31.52
CA LEU A 154 -21.98 -5.85 31.49
C LEU A 154 -22.66 -5.27 30.24
N THR A 155 -22.41 -4.00 29.91
CA THR A 155 -23.07 -3.33 28.76
C THR A 155 -22.63 -3.91 27.41
N ARG A 156 -21.33 -4.19 27.20
CA ARG A 156 -20.83 -4.72 25.92
C ARG A 156 -21.19 -6.20 25.72
N LEU A 157 -21.12 -7.03 26.76
CA LEU A 157 -21.41 -8.45 26.66
C LEU A 157 -22.91 -8.80 26.73
N PHE A 158 -23.79 -7.85 27.03
CA PHE A 158 -25.22 -8.10 27.18
C PHE A 158 -25.84 -8.77 25.93
N ARG A 159 -26.31 -10.01 26.10
CA ARG A 159 -26.92 -10.85 25.05
C ARG A 159 -26.08 -10.97 23.76
N LEU A 160 -24.75 -10.96 23.83
CA LEU A 160 -23.83 -10.82 22.68
C LEU A 160 -24.15 -11.72 21.45
N GLY A 161 -24.64 -12.95 21.67
CA GLY A 161 -25.10 -13.84 20.59
C GLY A 161 -26.35 -13.40 19.82
N ALA A 162 -26.99 -12.29 20.19
CA ALA A 162 -28.16 -11.74 19.50
C ALA A 162 -27.80 -10.43 18.76
N PRO A 163 -28.21 -10.27 17.47
CA PRO A 163 -28.94 -11.23 16.63
C PRO A 163 -28.07 -12.44 16.18
N PRO A 164 -28.64 -13.65 16.04
CA PRO A 164 -27.93 -14.86 15.60
C PRO A 164 -27.77 -14.93 14.06
N ASN A 165 -27.54 -13.78 13.42
CA ASN A 165 -27.45 -13.59 11.98
C ASN A 165 -26.23 -12.73 11.66
N VAL A 166 -25.69 -12.88 10.45
CA VAL A 166 -24.68 -11.96 9.87
C VAL A 166 -25.28 -10.55 9.80
N VAL A 167 -24.59 -9.54 10.32
CA VAL A 167 -25.03 -8.13 10.20
C VAL A 167 -24.12 -7.32 9.26
N TRP A 168 -24.36 -6.00 9.18
CA TRP A 168 -23.51 -5.04 8.47
C TRP A 168 -22.01 -5.28 8.73
N ASP A 169 -21.20 -5.23 7.68
CA ASP A 169 -19.73 -5.44 7.65
C ASP A 169 -19.17 -6.75 8.24
N GLU A 170 -19.96 -7.56 8.97
CA GLU A 170 -19.58 -8.95 9.28
C GLU A 170 -19.46 -9.77 7.99
N VAL A 171 -20.20 -9.40 6.95
CA VAL A 171 -20.04 -9.91 5.57
C VAL A 171 -18.62 -9.71 5.03
N HIS A 172 -17.96 -8.60 5.36
CA HIS A 172 -16.61 -8.28 4.88
C HIS A 172 -15.56 -8.88 5.83
N PHE A 173 -15.58 -8.52 7.11
CA PHE A 173 -14.52 -8.91 8.04
C PHE A 173 -14.57 -10.39 8.45
N GLY A 174 -15.75 -11.02 8.44
CA GLY A 174 -15.90 -12.47 8.59
C GLY A 174 -15.38 -13.25 7.37
N LYS A 175 -15.68 -12.77 6.15
CA LYS A 175 -15.17 -13.33 4.89
C LYS A 175 -13.66 -13.20 4.78
N PHE A 176 -13.08 -12.07 5.17
CA PHE A 176 -11.63 -11.89 5.25
C PHE A 176 -10.97 -12.80 6.30
N ALA A 177 -11.57 -12.98 7.49
CA ALA A 177 -11.08 -13.95 8.47
C ALA A 177 -11.09 -15.39 7.91
N SER A 178 -12.12 -15.73 7.14
CA SER A 178 -12.23 -17.01 6.43
C SER A 178 -11.12 -17.20 5.38
N TYR A 179 -10.74 -16.15 4.65
CA TYR A 179 -9.62 -16.21 3.70
C TYR A 179 -8.26 -16.43 4.37
N TYR A 180 -7.99 -15.86 5.55
CA TYR A 180 -6.75 -16.16 6.30
C TYR A 180 -6.68 -17.62 6.75
N LEU A 181 -7.80 -18.18 7.23
CA LEU A 181 -7.88 -19.58 7.66
C LEU A 181 -7.69 -20.53 6.47
N ARG A 182 -8.33 -20.24 5.33
CA ARG A 182 -8.11 -20.92 4.04
C ARG A 182 -6.81 -20.52 3.33
N ARG A 183 -6.00 -19.64 3.92
CA ARG A 183 -4.73 -19.09 3.40
C ARG A 183 -4.81 -18.55 1.96
N SER A 184 -6.00 -18.15 1.50
CA SER A 184 -6.29 -17.71 0.13
C SER A 184 -6.08 -16.20 0.00
N PHE A 185 -5.34 -15.76 -1.02
CA PHE A 185 -5.04 -14.34 -1.18
C PHE A 185 -6.29 -13.50 -1.50
N PHE A 186 -6.38 -12.31 -0.91
CA PHE A 186 -7.46 -11.36 -1.13
C PHE A 186 -6.93 -9.93 -1.04
N PHE A 187 -7.63 -8.99 -1.68
CA PHE A 187 -7.34 -7.57 -1.66
C PHE A 187 -8.40 -6.84 -0.81
N ASP A 188 -7.99 -5.81 -0.06
CA ASP A 188 -8.88 -4.94 0.70
C ASP A 188 -8.25 -3.56 0.94
N VAL A 189 -9.09 -2.54 1.10
CA VAL A 189 -8.70 -1.13 1.31
C VAL A 189 -8.14 -0.83 2.72
N HIS A 190 -8.28 -1.74 3.69
CA HIS A 190 -7.78 -1.56 5.04
C HIS A 190 -6.56 -2.45 5.33
N PRO A 191 -5.55 -1.95 6.08
CA PRO A 191 -4.45 -2.75 6.60
C PRO A 191 -4.87 -4.03 7.34
N PRO A 192 -3.99 -5.06 7.41
CA PRO A 192 -4.44 -6.43 7.64
C PRO A 192 -4.67 -6.82 9.11
N LEU A 193 -4.14 -6.09 10.09
CA LEU A 193 -4.05 -6.56 11.50
C LEU A 193 -5.40 -6.97 12.09
N GLY A 194 -6.42 -6.11 11.99
CA GLY A 194 -7.71 -6.40 12.63
C GLY A 194 -8.40 -7.64 12.02
N LYS A 195 -8.15 -7.91 10.74
CA LYS A 195 -8.63 -9.11 10.06
C LYS A 195 -7.84 -10.36 10.48
N MET A 196 -6.52 -10.23 10.64
CA MET A 196 -5.67 -11.29 11.19
C MET A 196 -6.02 -11.62 12.65
N LEU A 197 -6.41 -10.62 13.45
CA LEU A 197 -6.92 -10.83 14.81
C LEU A 197 -8.26 -11.58 14.80
N TYR A 198 -9.17 -11.29 13.87
CA TYR A 198 -10.37 -12.12 13.69
C TYR A 198 -10.06 -13.55 13.23
N ALA A 199 -9.10 -13.74 12.33
CA ALA A 199 -8.64 -15.07 11.92
C ALA A 199 -8.03 -15.85 13.10
N LEU A 200 -7.22 -15.20 13.95
CA LEU A 200 -6.66 -15.79 15.17
C LEU A 200 -7.76 -16.19 16.17
N VAL A 201 -8.75 -15.32 16.41
CA VAL A 201 -9.89 -15.63 17.28
C VAL A 201 -10.73 -16.77 16.71
N GLY A 202 -10.92 -16.82 15.38
CA GLY A 202 -11.56 -17.94 14.68
C GLY A 202 -10.80 -19.24 14.89
N TYR A 203 -9.49 -19.25 14.63
CA TYR A 203 -8.61 -20.41 14.81
C TYR A 203 -8.64 -20.93 16.25
N MET A 204 -8.53 -20.05 17.25
CA MET A 204 -8.63 -20.39 18.67
C MET A 204 -10.01 -20.93 19.07
N ALA A 205 -11.07 -20.61 18.32
CA ALA A 205 -12.42 -21.10 18.50
C ALA A 205 -12.76 -22.32 17.61
N GLY A 206 -11.78 -22.91 16.93
CA GLY A 206 -11.96 -24.09 16.07
C GLY A 206 -12.59 -23.81 14.70
N TYR A 207 -12.57 -22.56 14.22
CA TYR A 207 -13.06 -22.22 12.88
C TYR A 207 -12.03 -22.57 11.80
N ASP A 208 -12.50 -23.19 10.72
CA ASP A 208 -11.70 -23.63 9.57
C ASP A 208 -11.71 -22.64 8.39
N GLY A 209 -12.59 -21.63 8.42
CA GLY A 209 -12.78 -20.68 7.33
C GLY A 209 -13.68 -21.17 6.20
N SER A 210 -14.40 -22.28 6.37
CA SER A 210 -15.26 -22.88 5.33
C SER A 210 -16.45 -22.00 4.94
N TYR A 211 -17.05 -21.27 5.88
CA TYR A 211 -18.25 -20.48 5.64
C TYR A 211 -17.95 -19.18 4.89
N ASP A 212 -18.67 -18.94 3.80
CA ASP A 212 -18.64 -17.66 3.10
C ASP A 212 -19.74 -16.73 3.63
N PHE A 213 -19.34 -15.55 4.11
CA PHE A 213 -20.25 -14.56 4.68
C PHE A 213 -20.93 -13.74 3.55
N ALA A 214 -21.58 -14.42 2.61
CA ALA A 214 -22.01 -13.84 1.33
C ALA A 214 -23.15 -12.80 1.42
N LYS A 215 -23.98 -12.83 2.48
CA LYS A 215 -25.16 -11.94 2.58
C LYS A 215 -25.54 -11.58 4.03
N ILE A 216 -25.89 -10.32 4.25
CA ILE A 216 -26.46 -9.80 5.50
C ILE A 216 -27.79 -10.52 5.81
N SER A 217 -28.12 -10.66 7.09
CA SER A 217 -29.31 -11.37 7.63
C SER A 217 -29.30 -12.88 7.47
N THR A 218 -28.29 -13.49 6.84
CA THR A 218 -28.10 -14.95 6.83
C THR A 218 -27.96 -15.47 8.27
N PRO A 219 -28.74 -16.48 8.70
CA PRO A 219 -28.67 -17.00 10.06
C PRO A 219 -27.41 -17.84 10.27
N TYR A 220 -26.76 -17.71 11.43
CA TYR A 220 -25.65 -18.60 11.82
C TYR A 220 -26.12 -19.99 12.29
N LYS A 221 -27.43 -20.18 12.47
CA LYS A 221 -28.01 -21.44 12.96
C LYS A 221 -28.25 -22.41 11.80
N GLY A 222 -27.70 -23.63 11.91
CA GLY A 222 -27.86 -24.69 10.91
C GLY A 222 -26.76 -24.74 9.86
N ILE A 223 -25.65 -24.02 10.08
CA ILE A 223 -24.41 -24.16 9.30
C ILE A 223 -23.59 -25.29 9.91
N GLU A 224 -23.09 -26.21 9.09
CA GLU A 224 -22.08 -27.20 9.46
C GLU A 224 -20.86 -27.04 8.53
N PRO A 225 -19.63 -26.90 9.06
CA PRO A 225 -19.29 -26.79 10.48
C PRO A 225 -19.79 -25.47 11.11
N PRO A 226 -20.07 -25.44 12.43
CA PRO A 226 -20.69 -24.28 13.08
C PRO A 226 -19.72 -23.09 13.19
N VAL A 227 -20.11 -21.95 12.64
CA VAL A 227 -19.35 -20.70 12.72
C VAL A 227 -19.35 -20.17 14.17
N PRO A 228 -18.18 -19.99 14.83
CA PRO A 228 -18.12 -19.50 16.20
C PRO A 228 -18.27 -17.97 16.29
N TYR A 229 -19.34 -17.43 15.70
CA TYR A 229 -19.64 -16.00 15.62
C TYR A 229 -19.68 -15.32 17.00
N PHE A 230 -20.06 -16.04 18.06
CA PHE A 230 -20.01 -15.54 19.43
C PHE A 230 -18.58 -15.24 19.88
N ALA A 231 -17.61 -16.11 19.58
CA ALA A 231 -16.20 -15.87 19.91
C ALA A 231 -15.62 -14.74 19.07
N LEU A 232 -15.94 -14.70 17.77
CA LEU A 232 -15.56 -13.60 16.88
C LEU A 232 -16.10 -12.25 17.37
N ARG A 233 -17.34 -12.19 17.89
CA ARG A 233 -17.91 -10.98 18.51
C ARG A 233 -17.39 -10.67 19.92
N LEU A 234 -16.91 -11.67 20.65
CA LEU A 234 -16.39 -11.48 22.01
C LEU A 234 -15.13 -10.62 22.03
N ALA A 235 -14.23 -10.80 21.08
CA ALA A 235 -12.98 -10.05 21.00
C ALA A 235 -13.17 -8.52 20.87
N PRO A 236 -13.93 -7.98 19.89
CA PRO A 236 -14.20 -6.55 19.79
C PRO A 236 -15.05 -6.05 20.98
N ALA A 237 -15.91 -6.88 21.57
CA ALA A 237 -16.71 -6.48 22.74
C ALA A 237 -15.86 -6.35 24.02
N LEU A 238 -14.81 -7.16 24.16
CA LEU A 238 -13.78 -6.99 25.19
C LEU A 238 -12.92 -5.75 24.91
N CYS A 239 -12.56 -5.47 23.66
CA CYS A 239 -11.92 -4.20 23.29
C CYS A 239 -12.79 -3.00 23.66
N GLY A 240 -14.07 -3.00 23.27
CA GLY A 240 -15.07 -1.98 23.65
C GLY A 240 -15.35 -1.88 25.14
N THR A 241 -15.08 -2.95 25.91
CA THR A 241 -15.09 -2.93 27.38
C THR A 241 -13.89 -2.15 27.92
N LEU A 242 -12.69 -2.35 27.36
CA LEU A 242 -11.46 -1.66 27.77
C LEU A 242 -11.47 -0.15 27.46
N GLN A 243 -12.18 0.29 26.42
CA GLN A 243 -12.26 1.71 26.04
C GLN A 243 -12.75 2.62 27.20
N VAL A 244 -13.63 2.12 28.07
CA VAL A 244 -14.18 2.86 29.21
C VAL A 244 -13.13 3.12 30.31
N PRO A 245 -12.45 2.11 30.92
CA PRO A 245 -11.39 2.36 31.90
C PRO A 245 -10.15 3.06 31.32
N ILE A 246 -9.82 2.89 30.02
CA ILE A 246 -8.75 3.67 29.39
C ILE A 246 -9.12 5.16 29.36
N THR A 247 -10.38 5.49 29.04
CA THR A 247 -10.89 6.87 29.10
C THR A 247 -10.83 7.43 30.53
N TYR A 248 -11.21 6.63 31.53
CA TYR A 248 -11.11 7.01 32.95
C TYR A 248 -9.66 7.38 33.33
N LEU A 249 -8.73 6.49 33.04
CA LEU A 249 -7.30 6.67 33.36
C LEU A 249 -6.69 7.85 32.59
N THR A 250 -7.11 8.07 31.34
CA THR A 250 -6.65 9.21 30.52
C THR A 250 -7.06 10.55 31.14
N VAL A 251 -8.30 10.69 31.61
CA VAL A 251 -8.75 11.95 32.25
C VAL A 251 -8.02 12.20 33.57
N ILE A 252 -7.72 11.16 34.34
CA ILE A 252 -6.94 11.27 35.58
C ILE A 252 -5.47 11.64 35.28
N GLU A 253 -4.85 11.04 34.27
CA GLU A 253 -3.47 11.34 33.82
C GLU A 253 -3.33 12.77 33.28
N LEU A 254 -4.39 13.31 32.68
CA LEU A 254 -4.48 14.73 32.29
C LEU A 254 -4.69 15.69 33.48
N GLY A 255 -4.77 15.19 34.71
CA GLY A 255 -4.97 15.98 35.93
C GLY A 255 -6.44 16.26 36.27
N GLY A 256 -7.39 15.57 35.64
CA GLY A 256 -8.81 15.68 35.91
C GLY A 256 -9.21 15.12 37.28
N SER A 257 -10.35 15.59 37.81
CA SER A 257 -10.88 15.07 39.07
C SER A 257 -11.51 13.68 38.90
N ASN A 258 -11.62 12.91 39.99
CA ASN A 258 -12.33 11.62 40.00
C ASN A 258 -13.76 11.75 39.42
N VAL A 259 -14.44 12.88 39.66
CA VAL A 259 -15.79 13.13 39.11
C VAL A 259 -15.75 13.36 37.60
N ALA A 260 -14.81 14.17 37.10
CA ALA A 260 -14.64 14.39 35.66
C ALA A 260 -14.29 13.09 34.92
N ALA A 261 -13.45 12.23 35.52
CA ALA A 261 -13.11 10.92 34.99
C ALA A 261 -14.31 9.96 34.97
N VAL A 262 -15.14 9.93 36.03
CA VAL A 262 -16.41 9.18 36.02
C VAL A 262 -17.33 9.69 34.91
N VAL A 263 -17.53 11.01 34.79
CA VAL A 263 -18.43 11.60 33.79
C VAL A 263 -17.97 11.29 32.36
N ALA A 264 -16.70 11.51 32.02
CA ALA A 264 -16.17 11.21 30.68
C ALA A 264 -16.30 9.71 30.34
N SER A 265 -16.06 8.84 31.32
CA SER A 265 -16.20 7.40 31.17
C SER A 265 -17.66 6.97 31.08
N ALA A 266 -18.57 7.67 31.75
CA ALA A 266 -20.01 7.41 31.71
C ALA A 266 -20.63 7.78 30.36
N LEU A 267 -20.18 8.88 29.74
CA LEU A 267 -20.56 9.22 28.36
C LEU A 267 -20.23 8.07 27.41
N LEU A 268 -18.99 7.57 27.42
CA LEU A 268 -18.56 6.44 26.59
C LEU A 268 -19.22 5.10 26.99
N LEU A 269 -19.50 4.89 28.29
CA LEU A 269 -20.20 3.72 28.79
C LEU A 269 -21.63 3.62 28.24
N PHE A 270 -22.35 4.73 28.17
CA PHE A 270 -23.76 4.78 27.72
C PHE A 270 -23.93 5.20 26.25
N ASP A 271 -22.83 5.39 25.50
CA ASP A 271 -22.88 5.67 24.06
C ASP A 271 -23.29 4.42 23.26
N ASN A 272 -24.47 4.49 22.63
CA ASN A 272 -25.03 3.40 21.84
C ASN A 272 -24.23 3.13 20.55
N GLY A 273 -23.52 4.12 20.00
CA GLY A 273 -22.67 3.97 18.82
C GLY A 273 -21.46 3.10 19.12
N HIS A 274 -20.70 3.44 20.16
CA HIS A 274 -19.56 2.64 20.64
C HIS A 274 -19.98 1.24 21.12
N ILE A 275 -21.13 1.09 21.79
CA ILE A 275 -21.68 -0.24 22.12
C ILE A 275 -21.93 -1.04 20.84
N THR A 276 -22.56 -0.44 19.82
CA THR A 276 -22.90 -1.14 18.57
C THR A 276 -21.65 -1.49 17.74
N GLN A 277 -20.72 -0.56 17.57
CA GLN A 277 -19.47 -0.78 16.81
C GLN A 277 -18.53 -1.81 17.47
N SER A 278 -18.55 -1.93 18.80
CA SER A 278 -17.75 -2.95 19.51
C SER A 278 -18.46 -4.31 19.65
N ARG A 279 -19.75 -4.42 19.33
CA ARG A 279 -20.53 -5.65 19.50
C ARG A 279 -20.32 -6.69 18.39
N PHE A 280 -20.06 -6.23 17.17
CA PHE A 280 -20.08 -7.03 15.95
C PHE A 280 -18.67 -7.30 15.41
N ILE A 281 -18.54 -8.19 14.43
CA ILE A 281 -17.27 -8.55 13.79
C ILE A 281 -16.81 -7.37 12.89
N LEU A 282 -16.36 -6.29 13.52
CA LEU A 282 -16.01 -4.99 12.92
C LEU A 282 -14.58 -4.57 13.29
N LEU A 283 -13.86 -3.88 12.42
CA LEU A 283 -12.50 -3.41 12.73
C LEU A 283 -12.47 -2.31 13.80
N ASP A 284 -13.52 -1.52 13.91
CA ASP A 284 -13.50 -0.27 14.70
C ASP A 284 -13.40 -0.50 16.21
N GLY A 285 -13.92 -1.62 16.73
CA GLY A 285 -13.71 -2.04 18.12
C GLY A 285 -12.23 -2.19 18.50
N TRP A 286 -11.41 -2.76 17.60
CA TRP A 286 -9.96 -2.85 17.75
C TRP A 286 -9.29 -1.48 17.59
N LEU A 287 -9.62 -0.78 16.49
CA LEU A 287 -9.04 0.51 16.11
C LEU A 287 -9.15 1.55 17.24
N ILE A 288 -10.37 1.77 17.75
CA ILE A 288 -10.64 2.77 18.80
C ILE A 288 -9.88 2.43 20.09
N THR A 289 -9.77 1.14 20.42
CA THR A 289 -9.03 0.67 21.60
C THR A 289 -7.53 0.92 21.46
N PHE A 290 -6.95 0.69 20.28
CA PHE A 290 -5.54 1.02 20.01
C PHE A 290 -5.30 2.54 19.97
N ILE A 291 -6.20 3.33 19.40
CA ILE A 291 -6.14 4.81 19.44
C ILE A 291 -6.15 5.33 20.88
N LEU A 292 -7.07 4.84 21.72
CA LEU A 292 -7.16 5.24 23.13
C LEU A 292 -5.94 4.81 23.94
N MET A 293 -5.41 3.60 23.72
CA MET A 293 -4.16 3.14 24.36
C MET A 293 -2.96 3.99 23.93
N ALA A 294 -2.83 4.31 22.64
CA ALA A 294 -1.74 5.12 22.11
C ALA A 294 -1.71 6.52 22.76
N PHE A 295 -2.89 7.14 22.87
CA PHE A 295 -3.05 8.45 23.50
C PHE A 295 -2.89 8.40 25.03
N TYR A 296 -3.43 7.38 25.70
CA TYR A 296 -3.26 7.18 27.14
C TYR A 296 -1.77 7.07 27.53
N PHE A 297 -1.03 6.17 26.88
CA PHE A 297 0.41 6.04 27.15
C PHE A 297 1.19 7.29 26.73
N TYR A 298 0.72 8.06 25.74
CA TYR A 298 1.30 9.36 25.42
C TYR A 298 1.10 10.39 26.54
N CYS A 299 -0.06 10.39 27.22
CA CYS A 299 -0.29 11.20 28.41
C CYS A 299 0.63 10.78 29.57
N CYS A 300 0.71 9.48 29.90
CA CYS A 300 1.64 8.99 30.92
C CYS A 300 3.10 9.33 30.61
N PHE A 301 3.49 9.20 29.34
CA PHE A 301 4.80 9.63 28.83
C PHE A 301 5.05 11.12 29.07
N ARG A 302 4.09 12.00 28.75
CA ARG A 302 4.23 13.46 28.96
C ARG A 302 4.34 13.82 30.45
N THR A 303 3.65 13.12 31.34
CA THR A 303 3.82 13.27 32.79
C THR A 303 5.22 12.83 33.24
N GLN A 304 5.68 11.64 32.82
CA GLN A 304 7.05 11.20 33.15
C GLN A 304 8.10 12.12 32.52
N ASN A 305 7.88 12.70 31.34
CA ASN A 305 8.81 13.61 30.69
C ASN A 305 8.99 14.93 31.44
N ARG A 306 8.03 15.31 32.30
CA ARG A 306 8.09 16.50 33.14
C ARG A 306 8.69 16.25 34.54
N LEU A 307 8.63 15.00 35.02
CA LEU A 307 9.05 14.63 36.37
C LEU A 307 10.38 13.86 36.38
N TYR A 308 10.49 12.84 35.51
CA TYR A 308 11.58 11.86 35.50
C TYR A 308 11.95 11.48 34.05
N PRO A 309 12.50 12.42 33.24
CA PRO A 309 12.90 12.14 31.86
C PRO A 309 13.93 11.00 31.79
N PHE A 310 13.87 10.20 30.72
CA PHE A 310 14.69 9.00 30.48
C PHE A 310 14.63 7.88 31.53
N SER A 311 13.76 7.97 32.54
CA SER A 311 13.49 6.88 33.47
C SER A 311 12.93 5.62 32.78
N VAL A 312 13.00 4.46 33.44
CA VAL A 312 12.45 3.20 32.88
C VAL A 312 10.96 3.35 32.53
N LYS A 313 10.17 4.04 33.37
CA LYS A 313 8.74 4.32 33.10
C LYS A 313 8.56 5.22 31.87
N TRP A 314 9.41 6.23 31.72
CA TRP A 314 9.41 7.14 30.57
C TRP A 314 9.60 6.37 29.26
N TRP A 315 10.58 5.45 29.20
CA TRP A 315 10.82 4.60 28.03
C TRP A 315 9.68 3.62 27.78
N VAL A 316 9.15 2.96 28.82
CA VAL A 316 8.02 2.03 28.70
C VAL A 316 6.79 2.73 28.11
N TYR A 317 6.40 3.91 28.62
CA TYR A 317 5.24 4.64 28.08
C TYR A 317 5.48 5.16 26.66
N LEU A 318 6.70 5.59 26.32
CA LEU A 318 7.03 6.03 24.96
C LEU A 318 6.96 4.87 23.95
N CYS A 319 7.54 3.71 24.27
CA CYS A 319 7.48 2.51 23.43
C CYS A 319 6.07 1.92 23.33
N LEU A 320 5.28 1.96 24.40
CA LEU A 320 3.87 1.54 24.36
C LEU A 320 3.02 2.47 23.50
N SER A 321 3.18 3.79 23.63
CA SER A 321 2.49 4.76 22.78
C SER A 321 2.80 4.52 21.30
N GLY A 322 4.09 4.37 20.94
CA GLY A 322 4.51 4.00 19.59
C GLY A 322 3.93 2.67 19.09
N THR A 323 4.00 1.62 19.90
CA THR A 323 3.39 0.32 19.59
C THR A 323 1.90 0.46 19.28
N PHE A 324 1.12 1.13 20.13
CA PHE A 324 -0.33 1.26 19.91
C PHE A 324 -0.70 2.20 18.75
N LEU A 325 0.11 3.23 18.45
CA LEU A 325 -0.01 4.00 17.20
C LEU A 325 0.14 3.09 15.96
N ALA A 326 1.14 2.21 15.99
CA ALA A 326 1.40 1.28 14.90
C ALA A 326 0.27 0.25 14.72
N LEU A 327 -0.23 -0.31 15.83
CA LEU A 327 -1.36 -1.24 15.81
C LEU A 327 -2.63 -0.56 15.30
N ALA A 328 -2.91 0.70 15.68
CA ALA A 328 -4.05 1.46 15.16
C ALA A 328 -3.97 1.65 13.63
N ALA A 329 -2.84 2.14 13.12
CA ALA A 329 -2.62 2.29 11.67
C ALA A 329 -2.65 0.94 10.93
N SER A 330 -2.20 -0.15 11.58
CA SER A 330 -2.24 -1.51 11.03
C SER A 330 -3.65 -2.14 10.99
N VAL A 331 -4.65 -1.54 11.65
CA VAL A 331 -6.07 -1.96 11.55
C VAL A 331 -6.82 -1.19 10.47
N LYS A 332 -6.66 0.14 10.40
CA LYS A 332 -7.39 1.02 9.45
C LYS A 332 -6.54 2.26 9.19
N LEU A 333 -6.49 2.76 7.95
CA LEU A 333 -5.67 3.94 7.60
C LEU A 333 -6.06 5.22 8.39
N VAL A 334 -7.30 5.30 8.87
CA VAL A 334 -7.78 6.34 9.80
C VAL A 334 -6.92 6.44 11.07
N GLY A 335 -6.25 5.35 11.48
CA GLY A 335 -5.28 5.35 12.58
C GLY A 335 -4.06 6.28 12.36
N VAL A 336 -3.77 6.69 11.13
CA VAL A 336 -2.73 7.70 10.85
C VAL A 336 -3.09 9.07 11.45
N PHE A 337 -4.36 9.38 11.68
CA PHE A 337 -4.75 10.65 12.29
C PHE A 337 -4.32 10.78 13.76
N VAL A 338 -4.29 9.67 14.54
CA VAL A 338 -3.73 9.72 15.91
C VAL A 338 -2.20 9.84 15.88
N ILE A 339 -1.52 9.31 14.85
CA ILE A 339 -0.08 9.55 14.62
C ILE A 339 0.16 11.05 14.37
N ALA A 340 -0.68 11.71 13.57
CA ALA A 340 -0.57 13.15 13.32
C ALA A 340 -0.78 13.98 14.61
N VAL A 341 -1.79 13.66 15.43
CA VAL A 341 -2.04 14.33 16.72
C VAL A 341 -0.86 14.16 17.69
N VAL A 342 -0.37 12.93 17.87
CA VAL A 342 0.80 12.65 18.73
C VAL A 342 2.07 13.29 18.16
N GLY A 343 2.23 13.34 16.84
CA GLY A 343 3.34 14.00 16.15
C GLY A 343 3.37 15.50 16.40
N VAL A 344 2.24 16.20 16.23
CA VAL A 344 2.12 17.64 16.50
C VAL A 344 2.41 17.96 17.97
N HIS A 345 1.83 17.21 18.92
CA HIS A 345 2.18 17.38 20.34
C HIS A 345 3.66 17.10 20.62
N THR A 346 4.26 16.12 19.94
CA THR A 346 5.67 15.76 20.13
C THR A 346 6.61 16.83 19.59
N ALA A 347 6.28 17.46 18.46
CA ALA A 347 6.98 18.63 17.95
C ALA A 347 6.87 19.83 18.92
N LEU A 348 5.69 20.07 19.50
CA LEU A 348 5.48 21.13 20.49
C LEU A 348 6.23 20.89 21.81
N GLU A 349 6.35 19.65 22.29
CA GLU A 349 7.19 19.33 23.45
C GLU A 349 8.70 19.43 23.12
N LEU A 350 9.13 19.00 21.92
CA LEU A 350 10.52 19.17 21.47
C LEU A 350 10.91 20.65 21.33
N TRP A 351 10.00 21.50 20.85
CA TRP A 351 10.19 22.95 20.76
C TRP A 351 10.35 23.61 22.14
N ARG A 352 9.71 23.08 23.19
CA ARG A 352 9.95 23.51 24.58
C ARG A 352 11.34 23.08 25.05
N VAL A 353 11.67 21.79 24.93
CA VAL A 353 13.00 21.28 25.30
C VAL A 353 14.12 22.05 24.58
N TRP A 354 13.94 22.42 23.31
CA TRP A 354 14.91 23.23 22.57
C TRP A 354 15.06 24.67 23.11
N LYS A 355 13.98 25.30 23.55
CA LYS A 355 14.03 26.62 24.21
C LYS A 355 14.73 26.56 25.57
N ASP A 356 14.45 25.51 26.34
CA ASP A 356 14.98 25.34 27.69
C ASP A 356 16.47 24.92 27.67
N THR A 357 16.90 24.15 26.65
CA THR A 357 18.31 23.70 26.50
C THR A 357 19.22 24.68 25.76
N ARG A 358 18.67 25.80 25.25
CA ARG A 358 19.27 26.71 24.25
C ARG A 358 20.64 27.30 24.61
N ASN A 359 21.00 27.32 25.89
CA ASN A 359 22.23 27.94 26.39
C ASN A 359 23.31 26.94 26.85
N ALA A 360 23.09 25.61 26.85
CA ALA A 360 24.07 24.68 27.43
C ALA A 360 24.14 23.24 26.88
N ILE A 361 23.02 22.55 26.59
CA ILE A 361 23.05 21.06 26.49
C ILE A 361 22.41 20.48 25.22
N TRP A 362 23.10 20.67 24.08
CA TRP A 362 22.79 19.98 22.82
C TRP A 362 22.63 18.44 22.94
N PRO A 363 23.48 17.70 23.70
CA PRO A 363 23.31 16.25 23.87
C PRO A 363 21.96 15.84 24.46
N THR A 364 21.39 16.62 25.39
CA THR A 364 20.08 16.35 25.98
C THR A 364 18.96 16.55 24.96
N PHE A 365 19.01 17.63 24.16
CA PHE A 365 18.06 17.80 23.05
C PHE A 365 18.16 16.66 22.02
N ALA A 366 19.39 16.29 21.63
CA ALA A 366 19.64 15.18 20.71
C ALA A 366 19.11 13.83 21.25
N ALA A 367 19.31 13.56 22.54
CA ALA A 367 18.75 12.37 23.20
C ALA A 367 17.21 12.41 23.20
N HIS A 368 16.59 13.54 23.54
CA HIS A 368 15.13 13.71 23.51
C HIS A 368 14.56 13.52 22.09
N LEU A 369 15.26 14.01 21.05
CA LEU A 369 14.87 13.86 19.65
C LEU A 369 15.03 12.41 19.18
N GLY A 370 16.22 11.83 19.34
CA GLY A 370 16.55 10.47 18.88
C GLY A 370 15.64 9.41 19.49
N SER A 371 15.33 9.49 20.78
CA SER A 371 14.38 8.61 21.45
C SER A 371 12.96 8.71 20.87
N ARG A 372 12.51 9.91 20.49
CA ARG A 372 11.18 10.13 19.91
C ARG A 372 11.13 9.60 18.48
N VAL A 373 12.18 9.81 17.69
CA VAL A 373 12.30 9.23 16.34
C VAL A 373 12.31 7.70 16.41
N ALA A 374 13.11 7.11 17.31
CA ALA A 374 13.18 5.66 17.49
C ALA A 374 11.82 5.06 17.88
N CYS A 375 11.15 5.61 18.89
CA CYS A 375 9.95 5.01 19.46
C CYS A 375 8.63 5.43 18.79
N LEU A 376 8.55 6.61 18.15
CA LEU A 376 7.32 7.13 17.52
C LEU A 376 7.39 7.18 15.99
N ILE A 377 8.52 6.80 15.36
CA ILE A 377 8.63 6.67 13.90
C ILE A 377 9.19 5.29 13.53
N VAL A 378 10.42 4.96 13.96
CA VAL A 378 11.10 3.71 13.54
C VAL A 378 10.36 2.47 14.04
N LEU A 379 10.10 2.38 15.35
CA LEU A 379 9.35 1.27 15.95
C LEU A 379 7.96 1.09 15.31
N PRO A 380 7.14 2.13 15.10
CA PRO A 380 5.88 2.00 14.36
C PRO A 380 6.02 1.49 12.93
N VAL A 381 6.98 2.00 12.16
CA VAL A 381 7.23 1.54 10.79
C VAL A 381 7.63 0.06 10.79
N CYS A 382 8.53 -0.36 11.68
CA CYS A 382 8.90 -1.78 11.83
C CYS A 382 7.68 -2.66 12.17
N ILE A 383 6.79 -2.23 13.08
CA ILE A 383 5.58 -2.99 13.43
C ILE A 383 4.63 -3.12 12.23
N VAL A 384 4.37 -2.02 11.50
CA VAL A 384 3.51 -2.03 10.30
C VAL A 384 4.09 -2.98 9.24
N LEU A 385 5.40 -2.91 8.97
CA LEU A 385 6.08 -3.80 8.01
C LEU A 385 6.02 -5.27 8.46
N CYS A 386 6.25 -5.56 9.75
CA CYS A 386 6.10 -6.92 10.30
C CYS A 386 4.67 -7.46 10.16
N VAL A 387 3.65 -6.62 10.32
CA VAL A 387 2.24 -7.00 10.11
C VAL A 387 1.95 -7.32 8.65
N PHE A 388 2.44 -6.52 7.70
CA PHE A 388 2.31 -6.83 6.27
C PHE A 388 3.11 -8.09 5.85
N GLN A 389 4.31 -8.27 6.40
CA GLN A 389 5.10 -9.49 6.19
C GLN A 389 4.36 -10.73 6.72
N ALA A 390 3.70 -10.64 7.88
CA ALA A 390 2.89 -11.72 8.42
C ALA A 390 1.62 -12.00 7.58
N HIS A 391 0.99 -10.96 7.02
CA HIS A 391 -0.14 -11.10 6.09
C HIS A 391 0.28 -11.89 4.83
N PHE A 392 1.36 -11.51 4.16
CA PHE A 392 1.86 -12.22 2.97
C PHE A 392 2.39 -13.63 3.29
N ALA A 393 3.00 -13.85 4.46
CA ALA A 393 3.44 -15.17 4.89
C ALA A 393 2.28 -16.14 5.21
N VAL A 394 1.10 -15.63 5.58
CA VAL A 394 -0.10 -16.45 5.80
C VAL A 394 -0.82 -16.72 4.47
N LEU A 395 -1.05 -15.71 3.63
CA LEU A 395 -1.84 -15.82 2.40
C LEU A 395 -0.99 -16.33 1.21
N ILE A 396 -0.80 -17.65 1.14
CA ILE A 396 0.09 -18.31 0.18
C ILE A 396 -0.63 -18.99 -1.00
N HIS A 397 -1.97 -19.07 -1.00
CA HIS A 397 -2.74 -19.65 -2.10
C HIS A 397 -3.37 -18.57 -2.98
N SER A 398 -3.64 -18.89 -4.24
CA SER A 398 -4.46 -18.03 -5.11
C SER A 398 -5.86 -17.81 -4.52
N GLY A 399 -6.50 -16.71 -4.93
CA GLY A 399 -7.77 -16.27 -4.35
C GLY A 399 -8.21 -14.93 -4.93
N PRO A 400 -9.46 -14.50 -4.69
CA PRO A 400 -10.15 -13.52 -5.54
C PRO A 400 -9.56 -12.10 -5.57
N GLY A 401 -8.51 -11.81 -4.80
CA GLY A 401 -7.76 -10.55 -4.90
C GLY A 401 -6.43 -10.62 -5.67
N ASP A 402 -6.02 -11.80 -6.15
CA ASP A 402 -4.71 -11.96 -6.80
C ASP A 402 -4.60 -11.20 -8.12
N SER A 403 -5.71 -11.05 -8.84
CA SER A 403 -5.90 -10.19 -10.03
C SER A 403 -5.43 -8.74 -9.86
N HIS A 404 -5.48 -8.18 -8.64
CA HIS A 404 -5.00 -6.82 -8.34
C HIS A 404 -3.48 -6.72 -8.17
N MET A 405 -2.78 -7.85 -8.03
CA MET A 405 -1.33 -7.90 -7.78
C MET A 405 -0.53 -8.10 -9.07
N SER A 406 0.77 -7.78 -9.03
CA SER A 406 1.67 -8.03 -10.16
C SER A 406 1.83 -9.52 -10.42
N ARG A 407 2.11 -9.92 -11.67
CA ARG A 407 2.23 -11.34 -12.02
C ARG A 407 3.41 -12.04 -11.36
N GLN A 408 4.46 -11.30 -11.02
CA GLN A 408 5.58 -11.80 -10.21
C GLN A 408 5.15 -12.16 -8.78
N PHE A 409 4.08 -11.55 -8.27
CA PHE A 409 3.42 -11.95 -7.02
C PHE A 409 2.42 -13.10 -7.27
N GLN A 410 1.56 -12.99 -8.29
CA GLN A 410 0.58 -14.04 -8.62
C GLN A 410 1.23 -15.41 -8.87
N SER A 411 2.41 -15.47 -9.50
CA SER A 411 3.14 -16.72 -9.75
C SER A 411 3.81 -17.32 -8.52
N GLN A 412 3.88 -16.60 -7.39
CA GLN A 412 4.32 -17.14 -6.10
C GLN A 412 3.17 -17.80 -5.32
N LEU A 413 1.92 -17.59 -5.73
CA LEU A 413 0.74 -18.14 -5.07
C LEU A 413 0.45 -19.58 -5.51
N ILE A 414 0.29 -20.47 -4.53
CA ILE A 414 -0.02 -21.89 -4.74
C ILE A 414 -1.42 -22.02 -5.35
N GLY A 415 -1.49 -22.69 -6.50
CA GLY A 415 -2.74 -22.87 -7.26
C GLY A 415 -3.05 -21.75 -8.25
N SER A 416 -2.17 -20.76 -8.40
CA SER A 416 -2.32 -19.73 -9.44
C SER A 416 -2.22 -20.34 -10.85
N PRO A 417 -3.08 -19.94 -11.80
CA PRO A 417 -2.91 -20.27 -13.22
C PRO A 417 -1.53 -19.83 -13.76
N HIS A 418 -0.98 -18.73 -13.25
CA HIS A 418 0.33 -18.22 -13.63
C HIS A 418 1.48 -18.99 -12.97
N ALA A 419 1.26 -19.68 -11.85
CA ALA A 419 2.26 -20.58 -11.26
C ALA A 419 2.50 -21.81 -12.17
N GLN A 420 1.47 -22.31 -12.87
CA GLN A 420 1.64 -23.35 -13.90
C GLN A 420 2.27 -22.82 -15.21
N GLN A 421 2.19 -21.51 -15.47
CA GLN A 421 2.98 -20.87 -16.53
C GLN A 421 4.47 -20.75 -16.15
N VAL A 422 4.87 -21.18 -14.94
CA VAL A 422 6.27 -21.41 -14.53
C VAL A 422 6.72 -22.88 -14.76
N GLU A 423 6.41 -23.44 -15.93
CA GLU A 423 7.48 -24.17 -16.66
C GLU A 423 8.68 -23.20 -16.76
N PRO A 424 9.95 -23.68 -16.73
CA PRO A 424 11.12 -22.81 -16.60
C PRO A 424 11.29 -21.87 -17.80
N MET A 425 10.62 -20.71 -17.73
CA MET A 425 10.53 -19.74 -18.81
C MET A 425 11.96 -19.28 -19.18
N PRO A 426 12.40 -19.47 -20.44
CA PRO A 426 13.79 -19.24 -20.78
C PRO A 426 14.16 -17.77 -20.54
N GLN A 427 15.27 -17.57 -19.80
CA GLN A 427 15.67 -16.25 -19.29
C GLN A 427 16.01 -15.25 -20.39
N ASP A 428 16.43 -15.73 -21.55
CA ASP A 428 16.76 -14.94 -22.74
C ASP A 428 15.77 -15.27 -23.87
N ILE A 429 15.24 -14.23 -24.52
CA ILE A 429 14.41 -14.35 -25.73
C ILE A 429 15.34 -14.47 -26.95
N ALA A 430 15.01 -15.39 -27.86
CA ALA A 430 15.76 -15.67 -29.07
C ALA A 430 14.92 -15.45 -30.33
N PHE A 431 15.57 -15.38 -31.49
CA PHE A 431 14.86 -15.50 -32.75
C PHE A 431 14.22 -16.90 -32.86
N GLY A 432 12.95 -16.95 -33.25
CA GLY A 432 12.07 -18.13 -33.17
C GLY A 432 11.31 -18.28 -31.85
N SER A 433 11.50 -17.40 -30.87
CA SER A 433 10.68 -17.37 -29.65
C SER A 433 9.28 -16.81 -29.91
N ILE A 434 8.28 -17.42 -29.28
CA ILE A 434 6.91 -16.91 -29.21
C ILE A 434 6.75 -16.15 -27.88
N ILE A 435 6.23 -14.92 -27.97
CA ILE A 435 6.03 -14.03 -26.83
C ILE A 435 4.59 -13.48 -26.78
N THR A 436 4.14 -13.13 -25.58
CA THR A 436 3.07 -12.15 -25.36
C THR A 436 3.68 -10.90 -24.74
N PHE A 437 3.20 -9.71 -25.09
CA PHE A 437 3.72 -8.45 -24.53
C PHE A 437 2.62 -7.40 -24.33
N THR A 438 2.89 -6.46 -23.44
CA THR A 438 1.88 -5.58 -22.82
C THR A 438 2.48 -4.20 -22.49
N PRO A 439 1.70 -3.09 -22.59
CA PRO A 439 2.17 -1.76 -22.22
C PRO A 439 2.48 -1.66 -20.73
N GLN A 440 3.56 -0.98 -20.34
CA GLN A 440 3.97 -0.87 -18.93
C GLN A 440 3.02 -0.01 -18.09
N GLN A 441 2.49 1.09 -18.65
CA GLN A 441 1.77 2.12 -17.89
C GLN A 441 0.26 2.11 -18.06
N PHE A 442 -0.29 1.18 -18.84
CA PHE A 442 -1.74 1.07 -19.03
C PHE A 442 -2.35 0.16 -17.97
N LYS A 443 -3.48 0.58 -17.39
CA LYS A 443 -4.34 -0.24 -16.52
C LYS A 443 -5.80 -0.02 -16.92
N PRO A 444 -6.64 -1.08 -17.03
CA PRO A 444 -6.35 -2.50 -16.78
C PRO A 444 -5.27 -3.07 -17.72
N ASP A 445 -4.61 -4.16 -17.32
CA ASP A 445 -3.62 -4.81 -18.18
C ASP A 445 -4.25 -5.31 -19.48
N CYS A 446 -3.54 -5.17 -20.59
CA CYS A 446 -3.94 -5.67 -21.90
C CYS A 446 -2.73 -6.17 -22.69
N TRP A 447 -2.95 -7.05 -23.66
CA TRP A 447 -1.91 -7.63 -24.51
C TRP A 447 -2.06 -7.16 -25.94
N ILE A 448 -0.94 -6.99 -26.65
CA ILE A 448 -0.95 -6.72 -28.09
C ILE A 448 -1.57 -7.91 -28.83
N HIS A 449 -2.63 -7.64 -29.57
CA HIS A 449 -3.59 -8.62 -30.07
C HIS A 449 -3.92 -8.35 -31.54
N SER A 450 -4.23 -9.40 -32.30
CA SER A 450 -4.71 -9.26 -33.68
C SER A 450 -5.60 -10.42 -34.08
N HIS A 451 -6.63 -10.18 -34.90
CA HIS A 451 -7.61 -11.18 -35.30
C HIS A 451 -8.08 -10.89 -36.74
N GLU A 452 -8.76 -11.83 -37.40
CA GLU A 452 -9.06 -11.77 -38.84
C GLU A 452 -9.87 -10.53 -39.31
N HIS A 453 -10.60 -9.87 -38.41
CA HIS A 453 -11.31 -8.63 -38.69
C HIS A 453 -10.37 -7.49 -39.13
N ARG A 454 -10.90 -6.62 -39.99
CA ARG A 454 -10.12 -5.58 -40.69
C ARG A 454 -10.55 -4.19 -40.28
N TRP A 455 -9.64 -3.22 -40.40
CA TRP A 455 -9.96 -1.81 -40.22
C TRP A 455 -11.04 -1.37 -41.22
N PRO A 456 -12.05 -0.57 -40.83
CA PRO A 456 -13.02 -0.02 -41.78
C PRO A 456 -12.37 0.76 -42.94
N LYS A 457 -12.77 0.47 -44.19
CA LYS A 457 -12.34 1.24 -45.38
C LYS A 457 -12.62 2.74 -45.28
N VAL A 458 -13.61 3.13 -44.49
CA VAL A 458 -13.99 4.53 -44.25
C VAL A 458 -14.27 4.72 -42.77
N TYR A 459 -13.59 5.70 -42.17
CA TYR A 459 -13.84 6.14 -40.81
C TYR A 459 -14.91 7.24 -40.84
N PHE A 460 -16.00 7.01 -40.11
CA PHE A 460 -17.15 7.91 -40.00
C PHE A 460 -17.15 8.63 -38.64
N GLU A 461 -17.63 9.86 -38.62
CA GLU A 461 -17.88 10.63 -37.40
C GLU A 461 -19.28 11.23 -37.52
N GLY A 462 -20.24 10.63 -36.80
CA GLY A 462 -21.66 10.81 -37.07
C GLY A 462 -21.99 10.46 -38.53
N THR A 463 -22.71 11.35 -39.22
CA THR A 463 -23.11 11.16 -40.63
C THR A 463 -22.04 11.55 -41.65
N LYS A 464 -20.86 12.03 -41.23
CA LYS A 464 -19.81 12.50 -42.15
C LYS A 464 -18.71 11.45 -42.32
N LYS A 465 -18.33 11.20 -43.59
CA LYS A 465 -17.08 10.49 -43.92
C LYS A 465 -15.92 11.37 -43.48
N ARG A 466 -15.03 10.84 -42.63
CA ARG A 466 -13.91 11.58 -42.05
C ARG A 466 -12.60 11.28 -42.76
N ARG A 467 -12.23 10.00 -42.84
CA ARG A 467 -10.93 9.49 -43.34
C ARG A 467 -11.10 8.12 -44.00
N VAL A 468 -10.08 7.66 -44.73
CA VAL A 468 -9.99 6.31 -45.32
C VAL A 468 -8.99 5.50 -44.50
N GLY A 469 -9.36 4.27 -44.14
CA GLY A 469 -8.50 3.31 -43.42
C GLY A 469 -7.91 2.26 -44.37
N SER A 470 -6.89 1.52 -43.93
CA SER A 470 -6.15 0.58 -44.78
C SER A 470 -6.96 -0.60 -45.31
N ALA A 471 -8.00 -1.03 -44.57
CA ALA A 471 -8.67 -2.32 -44.72
C ALA A 471 -7.76 -3.56 -44.56
N GLN A 472 -6.61 -3.38 -43.94
CA GLN A 472 -5.78 -4.47 -43.43
C GLN A 472 -6.30 -4.96 -42.07
N GLN A 473 -5.72 -6.04 -41.59
CA GLN A 473 -6.13 -6.71 -40.35
C GLN A 473 -5.88 -5.82 -39.13
N GLN A 474 -6.80 -5.80 -38.16
CA GLN A 474 -6.71 -4.94 -36.98
C GLN A 474 -5.59 -5.38 -36.04
N VAL A 475 -4.91 -4.41 -35.41
CA VAL A 475 -4.01 -4.65 -34.26
C VAL A 475 -4.46 -3.75 -33.12
N THR A 476 -4.63 -4.34 -31.94
CA THR A 476 -5.30 -3.73 -30.78
C THR A 476 -4.59 -4.14 -29.49
N CYS A 477 -5.10 -3.67 -28.35
CA CYS A 477 -4.80 -4.24 -27.05
C CYS A 477 -6.05 -4.87 -26.44
N TYR A 478 -6.02 -6.18 -26.20
CA TYR A 478 -7.14 -6.95 -25.65
C TYR A 478 -6.95 -7.18 -24.14
N PRO A 479 -7.95 -6.98 -23.26
CA PRO A 479 -7.79 -7.09 -21.80
C PRO A 479 -7.86 -8.53 -21.22
N HIS A 480 -7.74 -9.57 -22.05
CA HIS A 480 -7.71 -10.96 -21.59
C HIS A 480 -6.59 -11.77 -22.28
N GLN A 481 -6.14 -12.87 -21.65
CA GLN A 481 -5.21 -13.82 -22.28
C GLN A 481 -5.94 -14.60 -23.38
N ASP A 482 -5.41 -14.55 -24.60
CA ASP A 482 -5.91 -15.32 -25.73
C ASP A 482 -4.76 -15.85 -26.60
N HIS A 483 -5.06 -16.82 -27.47
CA HIS A 483 -4.13 -17.33 -28.47
C HIS A 483 -3.70 -16.26 -29.48
N ASN A 484 -4.61 -15.33 -29.83
CA ASN A 484 -4.37 -14.17 -30.68
C ASN A 484 -3.54 -13.04 -30.01
N ASN A 485 -2.92 -13.32 -28.86
CA ASN A 485 -1.95 -12.42 -28.21
C ASN A 485 -0.49 -12.86 -28.50
N GLN A 486 -0.29 -13.93 -29.29
CA GLN A 486 0.99 -14.60 -29.47
C GLN A 486 1.73 -14.12 -30.73
N TRP A 487 2.94 -13.60 -30.53
CA TRP A 487 3.80 -13.08 -31.59
C TRP A 487 5.14 -13.83 -31.60
N MET A 488 5.54 -14.34 -32.76
CA MET A 488 6.86 -14.93 -32.96
C MET A 488 7.87 -13.85 -33.35
N VAL A 489 9.03 -13.84 -32.70
CA VAL A 489 10.13 -12.90 -32.97
C VAL A 489 11.04 -13.47 -34.05
N LEU A 490 11.18 -12.78 -35.18
CA LEU A 490 11.86 -13.28 -36.37
C LEU A 490 12.99 -12.34 -36.84
N GLU A 491 14.04 -12.94 -37.42
CA GLU A 491 15.20 -12.24 -37.96
C GLU A 491 14.88 -11.71 -39.37
N PRO A 492 15.03 -10.39 -39.65
CA PRO A 492 14.56 -9.78 -40.91
C PRO A 492 15.06 -10.47 -42.18
N ASP A 493 16.35 -10.82 -42.23
CA ASP A 493 17.04 -11.30 -43.43
C ASP A 493 16.80 -12.78 -43.75
N ARG A 494 16.47 -13.62 -42.75
CA ARG A 494 16.23 -15.05 -43.00
C ARG A 494 14.91 -15.30 -43.74
N TYR A 495 13.92 -14.43 -43.55
CA TYR A 495 12.55 -14.69 -43.99
C TYR A 495 12.23 -14.28 -45.42
N THR A 496 13.04 -13.39 -46.02
CA THR A 496 12.85 -12.85 -47.38
C THR A 496 12.96 -13.91 -48.49
N LYS A 497 13.35 -15.15 -48.15
CA LYS A 497 13.50 -16.27 -49.09
C LYS A 497 12.30 -17.23 -49.11
N TYR A 498 11.41 -17.20 -48.10
CA TYR A 498 10.36 -18.21 -47.90
C TYR A 498 8.96 -17.57 -47.71
N HIS A 499 8.44 -16.92 -48.75
CA HIS A 499 7.19 -16.16 -48.73
C HIS A 499 5.89 -16.99 -48.53
N HIS A 500 5.96 -18.33 -48.45
CA HIS A 500 4.75 -19.18 -48.51
C HIS A 500 4.61 -20.29 -47.46
N ASN A 501 5.56 -20.51 -46.54
CA ASN A 501 5.35 -21.47 -45.44
C ASN A 501 6.25 -21.21 -44.22
N VAL A 502 5.75 -20.41 -43.28
CA VAL A 502 6.39 -20.23 -41.96
C VAL A 502 6.42 -21.55 -41.16
N MET A 503 5.44 -22.43 -41.38
CA MET A 503 5.40 -23.78 -40.80
C MET A 503 6.55 -24.69 -41.26
N ASN A 504 7.21 -24.42 -42.40
CA ASN A 504 8.35 -25.24 -42.84
C ASN A 504 9.67 -24.86 -42.15
N LEU A 505 9.75 -23.78 -41.36
CA LEU A 505 10.96 -23.49 -40.58
C LEU A 505 11.23 -24.50 -39.44
N THR A 506 10.34 -25.47 -39.23
CA THR A 506 10.56 -26.66 -38.39
C THR A 506 10.70 -27.96 -39.20
N MET A 507 10.59 -27.94 -40.53
CA MET A 507 10.49 -29.14 -41.39
C MET A 507 11.34 -29.12 -42.67
N ASP A 508 11.99 -28.02 -43.06
CA ASP A 508 13.09 -28.03 -44.06
C ASP A 508 14.38 -28.63 -43.42
N ILE A 509 14.31 -29.89 -42.96
CA ILE A 509 15.42 -30.66 -42.35
C ILE A 509 15.76 -31.89 -43.23
N ASP A 510 15.49 -31.84 -44.53
CA ASP A 510 16.00 -32.80 -45.52
C ASP A 510 17.35 -32.29 -46.09
N GLY A 511 18.37 -32.27 -45.22
CA GLY A 511 19.64 -31.57 -45.50
C GLY A 511 20.91 -32.11 -44.85
N GLY A 512 20.86 -33.23 -44.11
CA GLY A 512 22.06 -33.98 -43.67
C GLY A 512 22.94 -33.35 -42.57
N GLU A 513 22.79 -32.06 -42.25
CA GLU A 513 23.50 -31.42 -41.14
C GLU A 513 22.74 -31.56 -39.80
N GLU A 514 23.49 -31.77 -38.72
CA GLU A 514 22.97 -31.76 -37.34
C GLU A 514 22.26 -30.44 -37.02
N PRO A 515 21.24 -30.43 -36.13
CA PRO A 515 20.52 -29.23 -35.76
C PRO A 515 21.40 -28.29 -34.92
N HIS A 516 22.26 -27.51 -35.58
CA HIS A 516 23.03 -26.44 -34.99
C HIS A 516 22.09 -25.38 -34.39
N ALA A 517 21.79 -25.56 -33.10
CA ALA A 517 20.92 -24.72 -32.30
C ALA A 517 21.55 -23.35 -32.01
N VAL A 518 21.75 -22.56 -33.07
CA VAL A 518 22.10 -21.14 -32.99
C VAL A 518 20.84 -20.37 -32.61
N THR A 519 20.37 -20.55 -31.37
CA THR A 519 19.38 -19.67 -30.73
C THR A 519 20.04 -18.31 -30.51
N LYS A 520 20.11 -17.51 -31.59
CA LYS A 520 20.60 -16.14 -31.55
C LYS A 520 19.68 -15.35 -30.62
N PHE A 521 20.17 -15.04 -29.42
CA PHE A 521 19.45 -14.21 -28.46
C PHE A 521 19.29 -12.80 -29.01
N VAL A 522 18.08 -12.26 -28.86
CA VAL A 522 17.74 -10.90 -29.28
C VAL A 522 18.37 -9.91 -28.32
N ARG A 523 18.97 -8.86 -28.86
CA ARG A 523 19.77 -7.87 -28.14
C ARG A 523 19.21 -6.46 -28.33
N HIS A 524 19.60 -5.56 -27.44
CA HIS A 524 19.35 -4.14 -27.64
C HIS A 524 19.95 -3.66 -28.97
N GLY A 525 19.11 -3.06 -29.81
CA GLY A 525 19.49 -2.54 -31.13
C GLY A 525 19.30 -3.51 -32.29
N ASP A 526 18.91 -4.76 -32.04
CA ASP A 526 18.56 -5.69 -33.11
C ASP A 526 17.28 -5.22 -33.84
N ASN A 527 17.25 -5.41 -35.16
CA ASN A 527 16.01 -5.34 -35.93
C ASN A 527 15.29 -6.68 -35.86
N ILE A 528 13.98 -6.64 -35.66
CA ILE A 528 13.10 -7.80 -35.55
C ILE A 528 11.87 -7.63 -36.45
N LYS A 529 11.31 -8.75 -36.92
CA LYS A 529 9.93 -8.85 -37.41
C LYS A 529 9.08 -9.53 -36.34
N LEU A 530 7.86 -9.05 -36.12
CA LEU A 530 6.88 -9.69 -35.22
C LEU A 530 5.79 -10.34 -36.07
N TYR A 531 5.65 -11.66 -35.95
CA TYR A 531 4.73 -12.47 -36.75
C TYR A 531 3.60 -13.00 -35.88
N HIS A 532 2.36 -12.69 -36.23
CA HIS A 532 1.19 -13.11 -35.49
C HIS A 532 0.91 -14.60 -35.73
N VAL A 533 0.97 -15.40 -34.66
CA VAL A 533 0.99 -16.87 -34.78
C VAL A 533 -0.34 -17.42 -35.31
N SER A 534 -1.47 -16.83 -34.94
CA SER A 534 -2.80 -17.36 -35.29
C SER A 534 -3.23 -17.05 -36.73
N THR A 535 -3.00 -15.82 -37.21
CA THR A 535 -3.45 -15.36 -38.55
C THR A 535 -2.34 -15.41 -39.61
N GLN A 536 -1.12 -15.76 -39.23
CA GLN A 536 0.03 -15.91 -40.13
C GLN A 536 0.49 -14.62 -40.84
N THR A 537 0.37 -13.48 -40.17
CA THR A 537 0.65 -12.13 -40.72
C THR A 537 1.73 -11.39 -39.93
N PHE A 538 2.39 -10.41 -40.55
CA PHE A 538 3.46 -9.62 -39.91
C PHE A 538 2.94 -8.29 -39.37
N LEU A 539 3.30 -7.92 -38.14
CA LEU A 539 3.05 -6.59 -37.59
C LEU A 539 3.69 -5.53 -38.50
N HIS A 540 2.95 -4.47 -38.80
CA HIS A 540 3.43 -3.39 -39.67
C HIS A 540 2.73 -2.07 -39.34
N THR A 541 3.34 -0.94 -39.69
CA THR A 541 2.73 0.39 -39.59
C THR A 541 3.19 1.24 -40.77
N HIS A 542 2.30 2.12 -41.24
CA HIS A 542 2.41 2.74 -42.55
C HIS A 542 1.73 4.11 -42.57
N ASP A 543 1.83 4.84 -43.69
CA ASP A 543 1.35 6.23 -43.77
C ASP A 543 -0.17 6.35 -44.02
N VAL A 544 -0.95 5.70 -43.17
CA VAL A 544 -2.40 5.89 -43.00
C VAL A 544 -2.64 6.36 -41.56
N ALA A 545 -3.59 7.28 -41.38
CA ALA A 545 -3.89 7.86 -40.09
C ALA A 545 -4.71 6.90 -39.20
N SER A 546 -4.30 6.71 -37.94
CA SER A 546 -4.98 5.85 -36.96
C SER A 546 -6.43 6.30 -36.73
N TYR A 547 -7.29 5.40 -36.25
CA TYR A 547 -8.72 5.68 -36.09
C TYR A 547 -8.96 6.91 -35.19
N GLY A 548 -8.48 6.86 -33.95
CA GLY A 548 -8.65 7.93 -32.96
C GLY A 548 -7.86 9.19 -33.32
N PHE A 549 -6.61 9.04 -33.74
CA PHE A 549 -5.65 10.14 -33.79
C PHE A 549 -5.16 10.43 -35.21
N PRO A 550 -5.72 11.45 -35.91
CA PRO A 550 -5.37 11.75 -37.30
C PRO A 550 -3.90 12.15 -37.56
N SER A 551 -3.12 12.45 -36.50
CA SER A 551 -1.69 12.77 -36.55
C SER A 551 -0.76 11.60 -36.17
N LYS A 552 -1.32 10.40 -35.99
CA LYS A 552 -0.62 9.17 -35.60
C LYS A 552 -0.82 8.11 -36.68
N GLN A 553 0.14 7.20 -36.86
CA GLN A 553 0.05 6.15 -37.88
C GLN A 553 -0.77 4.95 -37.39
N GLU A 554 -1.53 4.36 -38.31
CA GLU A 554 -2.33 3.15 -38.12
C GLU A 554 -1.42 1.93 -37.93
N VAL A 555 -1.79 1.02 -37.03
CA VAL A 555 -1.09 -0.25 -36.80
C VAL A 555 -2.00 -1.39 -37.25
N SER A 556 -1.44 -2.33 -38.02
CA SER A 556 -2.16 -3.44 -38.63
C SER A 556 -1.19 -4.60 -38.88
N THR A 557 -1.65 -5.65 -39.57
CA THR A 557 -0.73 -6.69 -40.06
C THR A 557 -0.75 -6.82 -41.58
N TRP A 558 0.44 -6.94 -42.17
CA TRP A 558 0.70 -7.22 -43.60
C TRP A 558 0.69 -8.73 -43.86
N ASN A 559 0.10 -9.17 -44.97
CA ASN A 559 -0.08 -10.60 -45.27
C ASN A 559 0.66 -11.09 -46.54
N GLY A 560 1.41 -10.22 -47.21
CA GLY A 560 2.15 -10.59 -48.42
C GLY A 560 1.38 -10.47 -49.73
N SER A 561 0.13 -9.98 -49.70
CA SER A 561 -0.69 -9.79 -50.91
C SER A 561 -0.66 -8.35 -51.45
N GLU A 562 -0.17 -7.40 -50.65
CA GLU A 562 -0.12 -5.99 -51.01
C GLU A 562 1.07 -5.66 -51.93
N THR A 563 0.85 -4.80 -52.94
CA THR A 563 1.86 -4.39 -53.93
C THR A 563 2.92 -3.41 -53.40
N VAL A 564 2.80 -2.98 -52.15
CA VAL A 564 3.73 -2.07 -51.47
C VAL A 564 4.72 -2.89 -50.63
N ALA A 565 6.00 -2.49 -50.65
CA ALA A 565 7.06 -3.20 -49.92
C ALA A 565 6.76 -3.30 -48.41
N PRO A 566 7.05 -4.45 -47.76
CA PRO A 566 6.65 -4.72 -46.38
C PRO A 566 7.37 -3.85 -45.35
N MET A 567 6.67 -2.85 -44.82
CA MET A 567 7.11 -2.00 -43.71
C MET A 567 6.96 -2.73 -42.35
N THR A 568 7.67 -3.86 -42.22
CA THR A 568 7.49 -4.87 -41.15
C THR A 568 8.64 -4.94 -40.13
N ASP A 569 9.69 -4.14 -40.33
CA ASP A 569 10.89 -4.15 -39.50
C ASP A 569 10.80 -3.18 -38.33
N PHE A 570 11.10 -3.66 -37.12
CA PHE A 570 11.16 -2.84 -35.90
C PHE A 570 12.52 -3.01 -35.21
N THR A 571 13.19 -1.92 -34.87
CA THR A 571 14.36 -1.93 -33.98
C THR A 571 13.92 -2.02 -32.53
N ILE A 572 14.49 -2.95 -31.74
CA ILE A 572 14.17 -3.09 -30.32
C ILE A 572 15.09 -2.24 -29.42
N GLN A 573 14.50 -1.27 -28.72
CA GLN A 573 15.24 -0.34 -27.87
C GLN A 573 14.89 -0.55 -26.39
N PHE A 574 15.87 -0.89 -25.55
CA PHE A 574 15.63 -1.08 -24.12
C PHE A 574 15.66 0.27 -23.38
N THR A 575 14.83 0.44 -22.35
CA THR A 575 14.61 1.74 -21.69
C THR A 575 15.23 1.86 -20.29
N GLU A 576 16.02 0.86 -19.87
CA GLU A 576 16.74 0.87 -18.60
C GLU A 576 18.01 1.74 -18.70
N ALA A 577 18.40 2.38 -17.58
CA ALA A 577 19.66 3.11 -17.51
C ALA A 577 20.84 2.13 -17.72
N GLY A 578 21.60 2.31 -18.81
CA GLY A 578 22.55 1.31 -19.30
C GLY A 578 21.97 0.49 -20.45
N GLY A 579 21.60 1.16 -21.54
CA GLY A 579 21.35 0.55 -22.86
C GLY A 579 22.67 0.13 -23.52
N GLU A 580 23.42 -0.76 -22.87
CA GLU A 580 24.70 -1.25 -23.39
C GLU A 580 24.49 -2.14 -24.62
N ALA A 581 25.30 -1.92 -25.65
CA ALA A 581 25.23 -2.65 -26.91
C ALA A 581 25.44 -4.16 -26.67
N GLY A 582 24.44 -4.96 -27.01
CA GLY A 582 24.48 -6.42 -26.82
C GLY A 582 23.86 -6.96 -25.53
N LYS A 583 23.27 -6.11 -24.66
CA LYS A 583 22.40 -6.57 -23.56
C LYS A 583 21.27 -7.44 -24.12
N ARG A 584 20.96 -8.57 -23.47
CA ARG A 584 19.95 -9.55 -23.92
C ARG A 584 18.53 -9.13 -23.54
N TRP A 585 17.54 -9.60 -24.31
CA TRP A 585 16.13 -9.40 -24.02
C TRP A 585 15.60 -10.44 -23.01
N HIS A 586 15.16 -9.99 -21.84
CA HIS A 586 14.64 -10.84 -20.78
C HIS A 586 13.14 -10.59 -20.53
N PRO A 587 12.30 -11.63 -20.37
CA PRO A 587 10.89 -11.48 -19.98
C PRO A 587 10.76 -10.94 -18.55
N PHE A 588 9.64 -10.23 -18.28
CA PHE A 588 9.32 -9.43 -17.08
C PHE A 588 10.31 -8.35 -16.65
N ARG A 589 11.61 -8.47 -16.94
CA ARG A 589 12.67 -7.54 -16.55
C ARG A 589 12.82 -6.42 -17.57
N THR A 590 13.26 -6.76 -18.79
CA THR A 590 13.58 -5.77 -19.82
C THR A 590 12.35 -4.94 -20.21
N ARG A 591 12.43 -3.63 -19.95
CA ARG A 591 11.52 -2.64 -20.54
C ARG A 591 12.01 -2.22 -21.91
N PHE A 592 11.14 -2.20 -22.91
CA PHE A 592 11.52 -1.95 -24.30
C PHE A 592 10.50 -1.11 -25.09
N ARG A 593 10.98 -0.48 -26.15
CA ARG A 593 10.22 0.18 -27.22
C ARG A 593 10.41 -0.61 -28.51
N LEU A 594 9.39 -0.58 -29.37
CA LEU A 594 9.47 -1.02 -30.77
C LEU A 594 9.51 0.21 -31.66
N VAL A 595 10.64 0.47 -32.32
CA VAL A 595 10.82 1.61 -33.23
C VAL A 595 10.71 1.10 -34.67
N HIS A 596 9.68 1.52 -35.38
CA HIS A 596 9.47 1.11 -36.76
C HIS A 596 10.54 1.69 -37.70
N VAL A 597 11.24 0.83 -38.43
CA VAL A 597 12.45 1.20 -39.19
C VAL A 597 12.13 2.17 -40.34
N ALA A 598 11.03 1.98 -41.07
CA ALA A 598 10.76 2.78 -42.26
C ALA A 598 10.23 4.20 -41.98
N THR A 599 9.45 4.40 -40.91
CA THR A 599 8.86 5.72 -40.58
C THR A 599 9.46 6.39 -39.34
N GLN A 600 10.36 5.68 -38.62
CA GLN A 600 11.01 6.12 -37.37
C GLN A 600 10.01 6.54 -36.28
N THR A 601 8.90 5.79 -36.18
CA THR A 601 7.86 5.96 -35.17
C THR A 601 7.94 4.85 -34.12
N THR A 602 7.69 5.18 -32.85
CA THR A 602 7.52 4.18 -31.78
C THR A 602 6.10 3.61 -31.80
N LEU A 603 5.96 2.31 -31.50
CA LEU A 603 4.67 1.74 -31.12
C LEU A 603 4.21 2.34 -29.78
N GLU A 604 2.94 2.70 -29.64
CA GLU A 604 2.41 3.41 -28.48
C GLU A 604 0.97 2.95 -28.17
N MET A 605 0.66 2.76 -26.89
CA MET A 605 -0.73 2.61 -26.42
C MET A 605 -1.41 3.98 -26.45
N SER A 606 -2.51 4.15 -27.19
CA SER A 606 -3.22 5.45 -27.17
C SER A 606 -3.97 5.65 -25.85
N GLY A 607 -4.63 4.59 -25.37
CA GLY A 607 -5.51 4.57 -24.20
C GLY A 607 -6.99 4.72 -24.54
N GLU A 608 -7.33 5.00 -25.80
CA GLU A 608 -8.71 5.09 -26.26
C GLU A 608 -9.32 3.70 -26.49
N ARG A 609 -10.63 3.60 -26.23
CA ARG A 609 -11.42 2.40 -26.49
C ARG A 609 -12.06 2.48 -27.87
N LEU A 610 -11.85 1.46 -28.70
CA LEU A 610 -12.40 1.39 -30.05
C LEU A 610 -13.91 1.03 -30.03
N PRO A 611 -14.68 1.41 -31.06
CA PRO A 611 -16.09 1.03 -31.18
C PRO A 611 -16.31 -0.47 -31.49
N ASP A 612 -17.58 -0.84 -31.63
CA ASP A 612 -18.05 -2.23 -31.83
C ASP A 612 -17.39 -2.98 -33.00
N PHE A 613 -16.96 -2.28 -34.06
CA PHE A 613 -16.24 -2.89 -35.20
C PHE A 613 -14.87 -3.49 -34.82
N ALA A 614 -14.37 -3.14 -33.62
CA ALA A 614 -13.16 -3.65 -33.00
C ALA A 614 -13.45 -4.10 -31.54
N PHE A 615 -14.68 -4.58 -31.29
CA PHE A 615 -15.09 -5.33 -30.08
C PHE A 615 -14.85 -4.61 -28.74
N GLY A 616 -14.80 -3.28 -28.72
CA GLY A 616 -14.52 -2.53 -27.48
C GLY A 616 -13.10 -2.75 -26.95
N GLN A 617 -12.15 -3.12 -27.79
CA GLN A 617 -10.73 -3.27 -27.45
C GLN A 617 -10.02 -1.90 -27.44
N TYR A 618 -8.77 -1.82 -26.99
CA TYR A 618 -8.02 -0.55 -26.94
C TYR A 618 -7.18 -0.33 -28.20
N GLU A 619 -7.04 0.93 -28.62
CA GLU A 619 -6.29 1.30 -29.83
C GLU A 619 -4.77 1.31 -29.59
N ILE A 620 -4.04 0.67 -30.51
CA ILE A 620 -2.58 0.74 -30.62
C ILE A 620 -2.23 1.60 -31.83
N ILE A 621 -1.31 2.55 -31.63
CA ILE A 621 -0.92 3.56 -32.62
C ILE A 621 0.60 3.57 -32.80
N SER A 622 1.10 4.25 -33.84
CA SER A 622 2.52 4.55 -33.96
C SER A 622 2.79 6.05 -34.07
N SER A 623 3.85 6.55 -33.41
CA SER A 623 4.12 7.99 -33.30
C SER A 623 5.59 8.40 -33.28
N LYS A 624 5.89 9.63 -33.72
CA LYS A 624 7.24 10.22 -33.70
C LYS A 624 7.65 10.82 -32.35
N HIS A 625 6.74 10.86 -31.38
CA HIS A 625 7.03 11.40 -30.05
C HIS A 625 7.14 10.24 -29.06
N THR A 626 8.34 10.03 -28.52
CA THR A 626 8.53 9.12 -27.40
C THR A 626 7.79 9.66 -26.18
N THR A 627 6.88 8.87 -25.63
CA THR A 627 6.14 9.19 -24.40
C THR A 627 6.57 8.22 -23.29
N THR A 628 5.69 7.97 -22.33
CA THR A 628 5.82 6.84 -21.39
C THR A 628 4.81 5.72 -21.68
N LYS A 629 3.93 5.92 -22.68
CA LYS A 629 2.97 4.92 -23.20
C LYS A 629 3.55 4.05 -24.32
N ASP A 630 4.79 4.31 -24.72
CA ASP A 630 5.56 3.57 -25.75
C ASP A 630 6.42 2.43 -25.17
N VAL A 631 6.42 2.26 -23.84
CA VAL A 631 7.22 1.27 -23.13
C VAL A 631 6.39 0.00 -22.86
N PHE A 632 6.93 -1.15 -23.27
CA PHE A 632 6.34 -2.46 -23.13
C PHE A 632 7.22 -3.38 -22.25
N TYR A 633 6.64 -4.48 -21.78
CA TYR A 633 7.38 -5.63 -21.24
C TYR A 633 6.85 -6.95 -21.82
N VAL A 634 7.74 -7.93 -21.98
CA VAL A 634 7.35 -9.29 -22.35
C VAL A 634 6.83 -10.00 -21.12
N ASP A 635 5.71 -10.67 -21.31
CA ASP A 635 4.86 -11.21 -20.26
C ASP A 635 4.90 -12.74 -20.20
N THR A 636 4.70 -13.41 -21.33
CA THR A 636 5.01 -14.86 -21.45
C THR A 636 6.00 -15.08 -22.59
N HIS A 637 6.83 -16.11 -22.45
CA HIS A 637 7.85 -16.47 -23.42
C HIS A 637 7.92 -18.00 -23.56
N LYS A 638 7.93 -18.50 -24.81
CA LYS A 638 8.09 -19.91 -25.16
C LYS A 638 9.10 -20.05 -26.31
N ASN A 639 10.04 -20.98 -26.22
CA ASN A 639 10.91 -21.33 -27.35
C ASN A 639 10.11 -22.08 -28.43
N GLY A 640 10.11 -21.60 -29.68
CA GLY A 640 9.30 -22.17 -30.77
C GLY A 640 9.70 -23.58 -31.22
N THR A 641 10.82 -24.12 -30.75
CA THR A 641 11.33 -25.45 -31.15
C THR A 641 10.76 -26.63 -30.34
N GLY A 642 9.97 -26.37 -29.29
CA GLY A 642 9.32 -27.39 -28.46
C GLY A 642 10.25 -28.27 -27.60
N LYS A 643 11.55 -28.32 -27.91
CA LYS A 643 12.56 -29.05 -27.13
C LYS A 643 12.96 -28.26 -25.89
N ARG A 644 12.79 -28.85 -24.71
CA ARG A 644 13.28 -28.34 -23.43
C ARG A 644 14.80 -28.10 -23.51
N THR A 645 15.24 -26.88 -23.29
CA THR A 645 16.66 -26.56 -23.03
C THR A 645 17.02 -27.01 -21.61
N PRO A 646 17.90 -28.00 -21.42
CA PRO A 646 18.22 -28.51 -20.10
C PRO A 646 19.24 -27.58 -19.42
N PHE A 647 18.78 -26.70 -18.54
CA PHE A 647 19.66 -25.88 -17.70
C PHE A 647 19.31 -26.01 -16.21
N ALA A 648 20.36 -26.07 -15.40
CA ALA A 648 20.26 -26.46 -14.00
C ALA A 648 19.64 -25.37 -13.13
N ILE A 649 18.76 -25.79 -12.21
CA ILE A 649 18.26 -24.93 -11.14
C ILE A 649 19.36 -24.82 -10.07
N THR A 650 20.12 -23.73 -10.09
CA THR A 650 20.99 -23.37 -8.97
C THR A 650 20.13 -22.77 -7.86
N THR A 651 19.71 -23.62 -6.91
CA THR A 651 18.80 -23.26 -5.80
C THR A 651 19.49 -22.39 -4.72
N THR A 652 19.88 -21.17 -5.09
CA THR A 652 20.54 -20.22 -4.17
C THR A 652 20.07 -18.78 -4.39
N TYR A 653 18.87 -18.44 -3.92
CA TYR A 653 18.53 -17.08 -3.46
C TYR A 653 17.48 -17.12 -2.35
N ILE A 654 17.92 -17.55 -1.17
CA ILE A 654 17.20 -17.37 0.09
C ILE A 654 17.57 -15.99 0.65
N ILE A 655 16.57 -15.19 1.01
CA ILE A 655 16.61 -13.98 1.87
C ILE A 655 17.71 -12.96 1.52
N GLY A 656 17.32 -11.84 0.89
CA GLY A 656 18.22 -10.72 0.63
C GLY A 656 17.55 -9.40 0.29
N LEU A 657 17.22 -8.63 1.33
CA LEU A 657 17.14 -7.15 1.41
C LEU A 657 16.43 -6.36 0.26
N GLY A 658 15.41 -5.54 0.56
CA GLY A 658 14.81 -5.20 1.86
C GLY A 658 13.80 -4.07 1.73
#